data_AF-A0A518HDQ3-F1
#
_entry.id   AF-A0A518HDQ3-F1
#
_cell.length_a   1.000
_cell.length_b   1.000
_cell.length_c   1.000
_cell.angle_alpha   90.00
_cell.angle_beta   90.00
_cell.angle_gamma   90.00
#
_symmetry.space_group_name_H-M   'P 1'
#
loop_
_entity.id
_entity.type
_entity.pdbx_description
1 polymer ?
#
loop_
_entity_poly.entity_id
_entity_poly.type
_entity_poly.pdbx_seq_one_letter_code
_entity_poly.pdbx_strand_id
1 'polypeptide(L)'
;MRRFPADDCGALLAALAPLGEIWCETRGDPGVCVAVLDGPVDRSHPCLHGAYLSEVELIPGRPAVGNAAGGHGTRIASLIFGRHGGPACGLAPGCRGVLIPIYGPGPAAPASCSQGDLARALDLAVASGATVINVSGGQRVEAGAADPALARSVRGCADAGVLIVAAAGNDGCDCIHTPAGEPSVLAVGASSLDGRPLAFSNWGDGYLHNGILAIGEGLPVAEPGGLVSRSGGTSDAAAVVSGVAALLLSLLIRRGEPADPLRVRQVILETSTPCDPSAAPGGCRASLRGHLNLGAALARLAPRRRPARLPPAIASPPVARGGGTGPRGGPPSATPPGGSGLPGIVPLGTEVIPDLPANTESNMNQSAQHAASEGRVDESPADPPPSIIPPVEGGGEAPRGPAWEGAGGLGPPVGMRPTAPVGVSPSACGCSTGPAPAPGPGPVYALGQIGYDFGSEARRDSLLQQSGRNLLDPTTLVDYLGRDRFAAEAITWTLGLEGSTAYALRPAGAFAADGYARMVEFLRGQLEEGVERVSIPGVLSGSARLLNGQEVPVIAPELRGMFSWSTPALVREVLGDPGAGEGKRTADEAQAGAVANFLDRVYYEIRNLGIQPRDRAINYAATNAFELRFVYSDSLKDDLRLDRIDVERSPSSRPGSDCWDVNLTFFHPTRRQDVARRVYRLTVDVSDVLPVTIGKVRRWEVY
;
A
#
# COMPACT_ATOMS: atom_id res chain seq x y z
N MET A 1 17.13 -1.84 -24.56
CA MET A 1 17.61 -3.00 -23.77
C MET A 1 19.11 -2.88 -23.56
N ARG A 2 19.62 -3.14 -22.34
CA ARG A 2 21.03 -3.49 -22.10
C ARG A 2 21.03 -4.88 -21.46
N ARG A 3 21.89 -5.80 -21.93
CA ARG A 3 22.19 -7.04 -21.20
C ARG A 3 23.25 -6.69 -20.16
N PHE A 4 22.94 -6.85 -18.87
CA PHE A 4 23.93 -6.79 -17.81
C PHE A 4 24.66 -8.15 -17.71
N PRO A 5 25.97 -8.18 -17.38
CA PRO A 5 26.73 -9.41 -17.19
C PRO A 5 26.30 -10.16 -15.91
N ALA A 6 26.56 -11.47 -15.86
CA ALA A 6 25.85 -12.41 -14.99
C ALA A 6 26.38 -12.56 -13.53
N ASP A 7 27.15 -11.58 -13.03
CA ASP A 7 27.88 -11.67 -11.74
C ASP A 7 27.50 -10.56 -10.72
N ASP A 8 26.31 -9.96 -10.85
CA ASP A 8 25.89 -8.75 -10.11
C ASP A 8 25.48 -8.99 -8.63
N CYS A 9 26.02 -10.03 -7.96
CA CYS A 9 25.89 -10.18 -6.51
C CYS A 9 26.72 -9.14 -5.72
N GLY A 10 27.58 -8.38 -6.42
CA GLY A 10 28.56 -7.47 -5.82
C GLY A 10 27.97 -6.37 -4.93
N ALA A 11 26.78 -5.85 -5.26
CA ALA A 11 26.12 -4.81 -4.46
C ALA A 11 25.79 -5.30 -3.03
N LEU A 12 25.24 -6.51 -2.90
CA LEU A 12 24.94 -7.13 -1.60
C LEU A 12 26.23 -7.46 -0.83
N LEU A 13 27.25 -7.97 -1.52
CA LEU A 13 28.55 -8.32 -0.90
C LEU A 13 29.28 -7.09 -0.36
N ALA A 14 29.22 -5.95 -1.07
CA ALA A 14 29.82 -4.70 -0.65
C ALA A 14 29.08 -4.06 0.54
N ALA A 15 27.74 -4.04 0.51
CA ALA A 15 26.93 -3.33 1.50
C ALA A 15 26.63 -4.13 2.78
N LEU A 16 26.78 -5.46 2.78
CA LEU A 16 26.44 -6.34 3.90
C LEU A 16 27.64 -7.15 4.42
N ALA A 17 28.80 -6.53 4.67
CA ALA A 17 29.94 -7.27 5.23
C ALA A 17 29.59 -7.95 6.59
N PRO A 18 29.95 -9.23 6.83
CA PRO A 18 30.73 -10.15 6.00
C PRO A 18 29.88 -11.23 5.28
N LEU A 19 28.86 -10.84 4.50
CA LEU A 19 27.95 -11.75 3.78
C LEU A 19 28.69 -12.83 2.96
N GLY A 20 29.83 -12.50 2.35
CA GLY A 20 30.66 -13.46 1.62
C GLY A 20 31.19 -14.62 2.46
N GLU A 21 31.59 -14.36 3.71
CA GLU A 21 32.02 -15.41 4.66
C GLU A 21 30.82 -16.29 5.04
N ILE A 22 29.66 -15.67 5.31
CA ILE A 22 28.42 -16.39 5.61
C ILE A 22 28.03 -17.29 4.43
N TRP A 23 28.10 -16.80 3.18
CA TRP A 23 27.81 -17.58 1.97
C TRP A 23 28.81 -18.69 1.62
N CYS A 24 30.00 -18.67 2.23
CA CYS A 24 30.92 -19.81 2.23
C CYS A 24 30.52 -20.88 3.26
N GLU A 25 29.96 -20.50 4.41
CA GLU A 25 29.41 -21.44 5.38
C GLU A 25 28.02 -21.99 4.97
N THR A 26 27.07 -21.13 4.61
CA THR A 26 25.68 -21.50 4.24
C THR A 26 25.03 -20.50 3.27
N ARG A 27 24.11 -20.96 2.41
CA ARG A 27 23.32 -20.11 1.50
C ARG A 27 21.82 -20.19 1.79
N GLY A 28 21.47 -20.61 3.00
CA GLY A 28 20.14 -21.04 3.39
C GLY A 28 20.10 -22.54 3.69
N ASP A 29 19.18 -22.94 4.56
CA ASP A 29 18.91 -24.33 4.94
C ASP A 29 17.43 -24.65 4.63
N PRO A 30 17.08 -25.79 4.00
CA PRO A 30 15.70 -26.13 3.69
C PRO A 30 14.76 -26.25 4.90
N GLY A 31 15.30 -26.42 6.11
CA GLY A 31 14.54 -26.37 7.37
C GLY A 31 14.14 -24.95 7.80
N VAL A 32 14.79 -23.91 7.26
CA VAL A 32 14.37 -22.51 7.43
C VAL A 32 13.36 -22.18 6.34
N CYS A 33 12.17 -21.78 6.76
CA CYS A 33 11.08 -21.42 5.86
C CYS A 33 10.79 -19.92 5.95
N VAL A 34 10.83 -19.24 4.81
CA VAL A 34 10.45 -17.83 4.68
C VAL A 34 9.12 -17.76 3.93
N ALA A 35 8.10 -17.20 4.58
CA ALA A 35 6.86 -16.82 3.90
C ALA A 35 6.98 -15.43 3.28
N VAL A 36 6.46 -15.25 2.07
CA VAL A 36 6.36 -13.96 1.37
C VAL A 36 4.88 -13.66 1.17
N LEU A 37 4.41 -12.62 1.86
CA LEU A 37 3.03 -12.14 1.82
C LEU A 37 3.01 -10.89 0.93
N ASP A 38 2.69 -11.09 -0.34
CA ASP A 38 2.83 -10.09 -1.39
C ASP A 38 1.81 -10.35 -2.54
N GLY A 39 2.12 -9.94 -3.78
CA GLY A 39 1.42 -10.36 -4.98
C GLY A 39 1.90 -11.71 -5.53
N PRO A 40 1.32 -12.20 -6.64
CA PRO A 40 1.78 -13.41 -7.31
C PRO A 40 3.21 -13.27 -7.84
N VAL A 41 3.91 -14.40 -7.90
CA VAL A 41 5.34 -14.50 -8.24
C VAL A 41 5.52 -15.26 -9.55
N ASP A 42 6.30 -14.72 -10.47
CA ASP A 42 6.72 -15.46 -11.67
C ASP A 42 7.76 -16.53 -11.30
N ARG A 43 7.28 -17.69 -10.84
CA ARG A 43 8.09 -18.87 -10.55
C ARG A 43 8.77 -19.47 -11.80
N SER A 44 8.43 -19.01 -13.02
CA SER A 44 9.15 -19.39 -14.25
C SER A 44 10.40 -18.54 -14.50
N HIS A 45 10.55 -17.43 -13.78
CA HIS A 45 11.68 -16.51 -13.94
C HIS A 45 13.04 -17.22 -13.72
N PRO A 46 14.05 -17.04 -14.60
CA PRO A 46 15.31 -17.78 -14.54
C PRO A 46 16.07 -17.71 -13.20
N CYS A 47 15.96 -16.62 -12.42
CA CYS A 47 16.61 -16.55 -11.11
C CYS A 47 15.94 -17.43 -10.03
N LEU A 48 14.66 -17.77 -10.18
CA LEU A 48 13.90 -18.61 -9.24
C LEU A 48 13.88 -20.10 -9.67
N HIS A 49 14.43 -20.42 -10.84
CA HIS A 49 14.43 -21.78 -11.39
C HIS A 49 15.19 -22.77 -10.50
N GLY A 50 14.45 -23.64 -9.81
CA GLY A 50 14.98 -24.61 -8.86
C GLY A 50 15.15 -24.11 -7.43
N ALA A 51 14.57 -22.96 -7.07
CA ALA A 51 14.36 -22.57 -5.66
C ALA A 51 13.18 -23.37 -5.06
N TYR A 52 13.21 -23.63 -3.75
CA TYR A 52 12.22 -24.46 -3.05
C TYR A 52 10.92 -23.71 -2.73
N LEU A 53 10.22 -23.23 -3.77
CA LEU A 53 9.05 -22.35 -3.66
C LEU A 53 7.72 -23.11 -3.78
N SER A 54 6.94 -23.10 -2.70
CA SER A 54 5.53 -23.52 -2.66
C SER A 54 4.62 -22.30 -2.62
N GLU A 55 3.44 -22.37 -3.22
CA GLU A 55 2.44 -21.29 -3.26
C GLU A 55 1.15 -21.77 -2.60
N VAL A 56 0.51 -20.91 -1.80
CA VAL A 56 -0.69 -21.25 -1.01
C VAL A 56 -1.74 -20.14 -1.19
N GLU A 57 -2.94 -20.51 -1.63
CA GLU A 57 -4.05 -19.56 -1.80
C GLU A 57 -4.59 -19.08 -0.44
N LEU A 58 -4.65 -17.76 -0.22
CA LEU A 58 -5.24 -17.16 0.98
C LEU A 58 -6.76 -17.45 1.11
N ILE A 59 -7.43 -17.68 -0.02
CA ILE A 59 -8.83 -18.11 -0.11
C ILE A 59 -8.89 -19.23 -1.16
N PRO A 60 -9.12 -20.50 -0.78
CA PRO A 60 -9.14 -21.61 -1.72
C PRO A 60 -10.15 -21.41 -2.87
N GLY A 61 -9.69 -21.64 -4.11
CA GLY A 61 -10.48 -21.45 -5.32
C GLY A 61 -10.54 -20.01 -5.84
N ARG A 62 -9.81 -19.06 -5.22
CA ARG A 62 -9.63 -17.69 -5.73
C ARG A 62 -8.18 -17.49 -6.18
N PRO A 63 -7.82 -17.88 -7.42
CA PRO A 63 -6.45 -17.80 -7.91
C PRO A 63 -5.97 -16.35 -7.95
N ALA A 64 -4.70 -16.14 -7.62
CA ALA A 64 -4.06 -14.84 -7.68
C ALA A 64 -3.95 -14.35 -9.13
N VAL A 65 -4.49 -13.16 -9.43
CA VAL A 65 -4.46 -12.62 -10.78
C VAL A 65 -3.06 -12.10 -11.08
N GLY A 66 -2.38 -12.73 -12.06
CA GLY A 66 -0.94 -12.68 -12.32
C GLY A 66 -0.30 -11.34 -12.71
N ASN A 67 -0.95 -10.20 -12.41
CA ASN A 67 -0.41 -8.86 -12.55
C ASN A 67 -0.81 -7.91 -11.40
N ALA A 68 -1.54 -8.38 -10.37
CA ALA A 68 -2.19 -7.52 -9.37
C ALA A 68 -1.26 -6.45 -8.76
N ALA A 69 -0.04 -6.82 -8.37
CA ALA A 69 0.97 -5.91 -7.81
C ALA A 69 2.09 -5.53 -8.79
N GLY A 70 1.84 -5.53 -10.11
CA GLY A 70 2.78 -5.01 -11.12
C GLY A 70 4.15 -5.71 -11.19
N GLY A 71 4.26 -6.95 -10.67
CA GLY A 71 5.52 -7.69 -10.58
C GLY A 71 6.22 -7.65 -9.22
N HIS A 72 5.75 -6.83 -8.28
CA HIS A 72 6.35 -6.60 -6.95
C HIS A 72 6.74 -7.90 -6.23
N GLY A 73 5.84 -8.87 -6.10
CA GLY A 73 6.14 -10.17 -5.46
C GLY A 73 7.26 -10.95 -6.12
N THR A 74 7.49 -10.78 -7.42
CA THR A 74 8.63 -11.38 -8.14
C THR A 74 9.95 -10.72 -7.74
N ARG A 75 9.98 -9.39 -7.59
CA ARG A 75 11.15 -8.67 -7.06
C ARG A 75 11.51 -9.14 -5.65
N ILE A 76 10.52 -9.13 -4.75
CA ILE A 76 10.68 -9.52 -3.35
C ILE A 76 11.13 -10.98 -3.22
N ALA A 77 10.51 -11.90 -3.96
CA ALA A 77 10.95 -13.30 -4.00
C ALA A 77 12.37 -13.46 -4.57
N SER A 78 12.81 -12.61 -5.52
CA SER A 78 14.17 -12.67 -6.06
C SER A 78 15.24 -12.19 -5.08
N LEU A 79 14.97 -11.17 -4.28
CA LEU A 79 15.88 -10.69 -3.23
C LEU A 79 16.08 -11.73 -2.11
N ILE A 80 15.08 -12.57 -1.85
CA ILE A 80 15.19 -13.64 -0.83
C ILE A 80 15.77 -14.93 -1.44
N PHE A 81 15.22 -15.41 -2.56
CA PHE A 81 15.45 -16.76 -3.08
C PHE A 81 16.22 -16.84 -4.42
N GLY A 82 16.60 -15.71 -5.02
CA GLY A 82 17.30 -15.67 -6.31
C GLY A 82 18.60 -16.48 -6.30
N ARG A 83 18.72 -17.46 -7.20
CA ARG A 83 19.88 -18.36 -7.22
C ARG A 83 21.14 -17.65 -7.71
N HIS A 84 22.25 -17.87 -7.02
CA HIS A 84 23.57 -17.32 -7.40
C HIS A 84 23.98 -17.84 -8.78
N GLY A 85 24.53 -16.96 -9.63
CA GLY A 85 24.76 -17.24 -11.06
C GLY A 85 23.50 -17.12 -11.93
N GLY A 86 22.33 -16.82 -11.34
CA GLY A 86 21.17 -16.28 -12.03
C GLY A 86 21.27 -14.75 -12.17
N PRO A 87 20.36 -14.13 -12.95
CA PRO A 87 20.45 -12.70 -13.29
C PRO A 87 20.05 -11.74 -12.16
N ALA A 88 19.63 -12.25 -11.00
CA ALA A 88 19.45 -11.51 -9.75
C ALA A 88 19.80 -12.43 -8.58
N CYS A 89 20.65 -11.97 -7.65
CA CYS A 89 21.13 -12.76 -6.52
C CYS A 89 20.29 -12.52 -5.26
N GLY A 90 19.69 -13.58 -4.73
CA GLY A 90 19.01 -13.56 -3.45
C GLY A 90 19.94 -13.85 -2.27
N LEU A 91 19.51 -13.41 -1.08
CA LEU A 91 20.23 -13.62 0.17
C LEU A 91 20.27 -15.10 0.58
N ALA A 92 19.14 -15.80 0.54
CA ALA A 92 18.94 -17.13 1.12
C ALA A 92 18.35 -18.18 0.14
N PRO A 93 18.96 -18.39 -1.05
CA PRO A 93 18.42 -19.29 -2.09
C PRO A 93 18.37 -20.79 -1.72
N GLY A 94 18.97 -21.19 -0.60
CA GLY A 94 18.88 -22.55 -0.04
C GLY A 94 17.69 -22.78 0.90
N CYS A 95 16.99 -21.72 1.33
CA CYS A 95 15.83 -21.83 2.22
C CYS A 95 14.56 -22.30 1.49
N ARG A 96 13.58 -22.80 2.26
CA ARG A 96 12.23 -23.04 1.74
C ARG A 96 11.45 -21.72 1.62
N GLY A 97 10.69 -21.57 0.54
CA GLY A 97 9.77 -20.46 0.34
C GLY A 97 8.30 -20.87 0.38
N VAL A 98 7.48 -20.09 1.06
CA VAL A 98 6.01 -20.15 0.99
C VAL A 98 5.51 -18.81 0.46
N LEU A 99 4.81 -18.84 -0.67
CA LEU A 99 4.28 -17.65 -1.33
C LEU A 99 2.79 -17.57 -1.03
N ILE A 100 2.34 -16.50 -0.39
CA ILE A 100 0.94 -16.26 -0.06
C ILE A 100 0.52 -14.96 -0.75
N PRO A 101 -0.22 -15.02 -1.87
CA PRO A 101 -0.77 -13.84 -2.50
C PRO A 101 -1.84 -13.19 -1.60
N ILE A 102 -1.50 -12.03 -1.01
CA ILE A 102 -2.38 -11.27 -0.10
C ILE A 102 -3.15 -10.15 -0.81
N TYR A 103 -2.65 -9.68 -1.95
CA TYR A 103 -3.28 -8.63 -2.75
C TYR A 103 -4.34 -9.25 -3.67
N GLY A 104 -5.60 -8.90 -3.43
CA GLY A 104 -6.71 -9.35 -4.27
C GLY A 104 -6.75 -8.63 -5.62
N PRO A 105 -7.51 -9.14 -6.61
CA PRO A 105 -7.88 -8.34 -7.76
C PRO A 105 -8.76 -7.16 -7.32
N GLY A 106 -8.27 -5.95 -7.55
CA GLY A 106 -8.96 -4.68 -7.35
C GLY A 106 -8.46 -3.65 -8.37
N PRO A 107 -9.24 -2.60 -8.68
CA PRO A 107 -8.88 -1.64 -9.73
C PRO A 107 -7.83 -0.61 -9.30
N ALA A 108 -7.62 -0.42 -7.99
CA ALA A 108 -6.64 0.52 -7.48
C ALA A 108 -5.21 -0.05 -7.57
N ALA A 109 -4.32 0.71 -8.21
CA ALA A 109 -2.90 0.68 -7.89
C ALA A 109 -2.61 1.70 -6.77
N PRO A 110 -1.84 1.36 -5.72
CA PRO A 110 -1.28 0.05 -5.41
C PRO A 110 -2.34 -0.96 -4.96
N ALA A 111 -2.11 -2.23 -5.25
CA ALA A 111 -3.04 -3.30 -4.91
C ALA A 111 -3.26 -3.40 -3.40
N SER A 112 -4.51 -3.33 -2.96
CA SER A 112 -4.84 -3.28 -1.54
C SER A 112 -5.00 -4.68 -0.93
N CYS A 113 -4.54 -4.81 0.32
CA CYS A 113 -4.82 -5.93 1.21
C CYS A 113 -5.51 -5.36 2.46
N SER A 114 -6.64 -5.93 2.88
CA SER A 114 -7.26 -5.49 4.14
C SER A 114 -6.51 -6.06 5.34
N GLN A 115 -6.54 -5.39 6.49
CA GLN A 115 -5.91 -5.88 7.71
C GLN A 115 -6.47 -7.25 8.14
N GLY A 116 -7.74 -7.52 7.85
CA GLY A 116 -8.37 -8.83 8.08
C GLY A 116 -7.95 -9.91 7.08
N ASP A 117 -7.49 -9.56 5.87
CA ASP A 117 -6.88 -10.50 4.93
C ASP A 117 -5.43 -10.80 5.31
N LEU A 118 -4.68 -9.76 5.69
CA LEU A 118 -3.31 -9.88 6.21
C LEU A 118 -3.27 -10.72 7.49
N ALA A 119 -4.20 -10.54 8.42
CA ALA A 119 -4.32 -11.35 9.64
C ALA A 119 -4.42 -12.85 9.31
N ARG A 120 -5.32 -13.23 8.39
CA ARG A 120 -5.47 -14.62 7.94
C ARG A 120 -4.23 -15.12 7.18
N ALA A 121 -3.52 -14.25 6.48
CA ALA A 121 -2.29 -14.60 5.78
C ALA A 121 -1.12 -14.87 6.75
N LEU A 122 -1.04 -14.13 7.87
CA LEU A 122 -0.10 -14.41 8.96
C LEU A 122 -0.39 -15.79 9.58
N ASP A 123 -1.65 -16.04 9.96
CA ASP A 123 -2.06 -17.33 10.55
C ASP A 123 -1.78 -18.50 9.58
N LEU A 124 -2.04 -18.31 8.28
CA LEU A 124 -1.76 -19.28 7.22
C LEU A 124 -0.25 -19.49 6.99
N ALA A 125 0.58 -18.47 7.17
CA ALA A 125 2.04 -18.58 7.07
C ALA A 125 2.61 -19.42 8.23
N VAL A 126 2.14 -19.18 9.47
CA VAL A 126 2.50 -20.00 10.64
C VAL A 126 2.05 -21.44 10.43
N ALA A 127 0.80 -21.67 9.98
CA ALA A 127 0.30 -23.01 9.66
C ALA A 127 1.06 -23.70 8.50
N SER A 128 1.65 -22.92 7.59
CA SER A 128 2.52 -23.41 6.51
C SER A 128 3.96 -23.69 6.94
N GLY A 129 4.28 -23.51 8.23
CA GLY A 129 5.59 -23.76 8.82
C GLY A 129 6.62 -22.64 8.64
N ALA A 130 6.18 -21.39 8.47
CA ALA A 130 7.09 -20.25 8.33
C ALA A 130 7.88 -19.97 9.62
N THR A 131 9.20 -19.80 9.51
CA THR A 131 10.09 -19.31 10.58
C THR A 131 10.32 -17.80 10.50
N VAL A 132 10.23 -17.24 9.29
CA VAL A 132 10.27 -15.81 8.99
C VAL A 132 9.10 -15.49 8.06
N ILE A 133 8.42 -14.37 8.27
CA ILE A 133 7.32 -13.87 7.44
C ILE A 133 7.72 -12.48 6.93
N ASN A 134 7.91 -12.35 5.63
CA ASN A 134 8.17 -11.10 4.95
C ASN A 134 6.84 -10.45 4.50
N VAL A 135 6.54 -9.26 5.02
CA VAL A 135 5.40 -8.42 4.59
C VAL A 135 5.96 -7.16 3.93
N SER A 136 6.20 -7.20 2.62
CA SER A 136 6.70 -6.05 1.85
C SER A 136 5.57 -5.09 1.48
N GLY A 137 4.85 -4.61 2.49
CA GLY A 137 3.72 -3.69 2.38
C GLY A 137 3.10 -3.42 3.74
N GLY A 138 2.18 -2.46 3.80
CA GLY A 138 1.48 -2.11 5.04
C GLY A 138 0.55 -0.91 4.86
N GLN A 139 -0.49 -0.83 5.68
CA GLN A 139 -1.46 0.28 5.66
C GLN A 139 -1.05 1.35 6.67
N ARG A 140 -1.04 2.62 6.27
CA ARG A 140 -0.87 3.76 7.17
C ARG A 140 -1.97 3.76 8.23
N VAL A 141 -1.60 3.90 9.51
CA VAL A 141 -2.53 3.90 10.64
C VAL A 141 -2.36 5.14 11.51
N GLU A 142 -3.45 5.86 11.75
CA GLU A 142 -3.46 6.96 12.72
C GLU A 142 -3.29 6.43 14.15
N ALA A 143 -2.54 7.16 14.97
CA ALA A 143 -2.08 6.75 16.30
C ALA A 143 -1.27 5.43 16.35
N GLY A 144 -0.89 4.85 15.21
CA GLY A 144 0.01 3.68 15.14
C GLY A 144 -0.61 2.32 15.47
N ALA A 145 -1.93 2.24 15.71
CA ALA A 145 -2.60 1.01 16.13
C ALA A 145 -3.16 0.19 14.95
N ALA A 146 -2.94 -1.13 14.94
CA ALA A 146 -3.58 -2.05 14.02
C ALA A 146 -5.03 -2.40 14.43
N ASP A 147 -5.79 -2.96 13.49
CA ASP A 147 -7.04 -3.66 13.78
C ASP A 147 -6.82 -4.75 14.85
N PRO A 148 -7.72 -4.90 15.84
CA PRO A 148 -7.56 -5.88 16.91
C PRO A 148 -7.37 -7.33 16.46
N ALA A 149 -7.85 -7.73 15.28
CA ALA A 149 -7.60 -9.04 14.68
C ALA A 149 -6.17 -9.14 14.13
N LEU A 150 -5.68 -8.14 13.40
CA LEU A 150 -4.30 -8.11 12.92
C LEU A 150 -3.31 -8.09 14.10
N ALA A 151 -3.56 -7.24 15.10
CA ALA A 151 -2.78 -7.22 16.34
C ALA A 151 -2.87 -8.55 17.13
N ARG A 152 -3.89 -9.39 16.95
CA ARG A 152 -3.93 -10.75 17.54
C ARG A 152 -3.06 -11.72 16.74
N SER A 153 -3.19 -11.77 15.41
CA SER A 153 -2.37 -12.65 14.56
C SER A 153 -0.88 -12.31 14.64
N VAL A 154 -0.52 -11.02 14.73
CA VAL A 154 0.87 -10.56 14.93
C VAL A 154 1.45 -10.99 16.28
N ARG A 155 0.63 -11.05 17.35
CA ARG A 155 1.04 -11.67 18.62
C ARG A 155 1.13 -13.18 18.52
N GLY A 156 0.15 -13.85 17.90
CA GLY A 156 0.15 -15.30 17.67
C GLY A 156 1.39 -15.78 16.90
N CYS A 157 1.89 -15.01 15.94
CA CYS A 157 3.17 -15.28 15.27
C CYS A 157 4.35 -15.27 16.27
N ALA A 158 4.43 -14.25 17.13
CA ALA A 158 5.47 -14.15 18.15
C ALA A 158 5.35 -15.25 19.23
N ASP A 159 4.15 -15.58 19.67
CA ASP A 159 3.88 -16.68 20.61
C ASP A 159 4.24 -18.04 20.00
N ALA A 160 4.17 -18.18 18.67
CA ALA A 160 4.64 -19.34 17.90
C ALA A 160 6.16 -19.30 17.58
N GLY A 161 6.90 -18.29 18.04
CA GLY A 161 8.34 -18.14 17.77
C GLY A 161 8.71 -17.64 16.38
N VAL A 162 7.75 -17.12 15.61
CA VAL A 162 7.90 -16.72 14.20
C VAL A 162 8.22 -15.24 14.07
N LEU A 163 9.25 -14.92 13.29
CA LEU A 163 9.68 -13.54 13.04
C LEU A 163 8.89 -12.90 11.88
N ILE A 164 8.09 -11.87 12.15
CA ILE A 164 7.56 -10.98 11.10
C ILE A 164 8.56 -9.86 10.82
N VAL A 165 8.91 -9.67 9.55
CA VAL A 165 9.67 -8.51 9.02
C VAL A 165 8.76 -7.73 8.08
N ALA A 166 8.65 -6.41 8.28
CA ALA A 166 7.70 -5.59 7.52
C ALA A 166 8.28 -4.24 7.09
N ALA A 167 7.85 -3.78 5.91
CA ALA A 167 8.23 -2.50 5.33
C ALA A 167 7.61 -1.31 6.10
N ALA A 168 8.40 -0.27 6.38
CA ALA A 168 7.93 0.93 7.11
C ALA A 168 6.95 1.83 6.31
N GLY A 169 6.95 1.72 4.97
CA GLY A 169 6.19 2.56 4.04
C GLY A 169 7.06 3.58 3.30
N ASN A 170 6.51 4.18 2.24
CA ASN A 170 7.26 4.94 1.22
C ASN A 170 6.69 6.37 1.03
N ASP A 171 6.09 6.92 2.08
CA ASP A 171 5.26 8.12 2.08
C ASP A 171 6.06 9.38 2.48
N GLY A 172 7.32 9.21 2.93
CA GLY A 172 8.23 10.29 3.30
C GLY A 172 7.84 11.07 4.56
N CYS A 173 7.16 10.44 5.51
CA CYS A 173 6.62 11.12 6.70
C CYS A 173 7.01 10.48 8.05
N ASP A 174 6.78 11.27 9.11
CA ASP A 174 6.68 10.79 10.50
C ASP A 174 5.30 10.09 10.65
N CYS A 175 5.24 8.82 10.27
CA CYS A 175 4.00 8.09 10.05
C CYS A 175 4.22 6.56 10.13
N ILE A 176 3.27 5.87 10.76
CA ILE A 176 3.39 4.44 11.08
C ILE A 176 2.44 3.62 10.20
N HIS A 177 2.95 2.50 9.66
CA HIS A 177 2.19 1.53 8.89
C HIS A 177 2.06 0.23 9.68
N THR A 178 0.88 -0.37 9.66
CA THR A 178 0.66 -1.73 10.16
C THR A 178 0.93 -2.74 9.04
N PRO A 179 1.64 -3.86 9.28
CA PRO A 179 2.02 -4.42 10.59
C PRO A 179 3.35 -3.91 11.16
N ALA A 180 4.13 -3.10 10.43
CA ALA A 180 5.46 -2.68 10.87
C ALA A 180 5.47 -1.95 12.23
N GLY A 181 4.44 -1.19 12.57
CA GLY A 181 4.31 -0.50 13.86
C GLY A 181 4.09 -1.41 15.08
N GLU A 182 3.79 -2.70 14.89
CA GLU A 182 3.46 -3.59 16.00
C GLU A 182 4.72 -4.03 16.80
N PRO A 183 4.67 -4.08 18.16
CA PRO A 183 5.88 -4.24 18.99
C PRO A 183 6.66 -5.55 18.83
N SER A 184 6.07 -6.61 18.27
CA SER A 184 6.75 -7.89 17.98
C SER A 184 7.36 -7.96 16.58
N VAL A 185 6.99 -7.05 15.67
CA VAL A 185 7.45 -7.03 14.27
C VAL A 185 8.85 -6.39 14.16
N LEU A 186 9.63 -6.77 13.16
CA LEU A 186 10.86 -6.06 12.79
C LEU A 186 10.52 -5.08 11.66
N ALA A 187 10.42 -3.80 11.99
CA ALA A 187 10.16 -2.75 11.00
C ALA A 187 11.44 -2.43 10.20
N VAL A 188 11.30 -2.20 8.89
CA VAL A 188 12.43 -1.92 8.02
C VAL A 188 12.17 -0.69 7.16
N GLY A 189 12.95 0.36 7.43
CA GLY A 189 13.10 1.52 6.55
C GLY A 189 14.20 1.29 5.51
N ALA A 190 14.24 2.11 4.47
CA ALA A 190 15.13 1.96 3.33
C ALA A 190 16.30 2.94 3.37
N SER A 191 17.50 2.44 3.11
CA SER A 191 18.71 3.23 2.88
C SER A 191 19.26 3.08 1.46
N SER A 192 20.04 4.08 1.03
CA SER A 192 20.92 4.01 -0.13
C SER A 192 22.06 3.00 0.10
N LEU A 193 22.78 2.64 -0.97
CA LEU A 193 23.95 1.74 -0.89
C LEU A 193 25.10 2.27 0.01
N ASP A 194 25.15 3.58 0.26
CA ASP A 194 26.09 4.21 1.20
C ASP A 194 25.47 4.51 2.59
N GLY A 195 24.31 3.89 2.89
CA GLY A 195 23.74 3.81 4.23
C GLY A 195 22.90 5.01 4.68
N ARG A 196 22.64 6.00 3.81
CA ARG A 196 21.80 7.17 4.14
C ARG A 196 20.33 6.79 4.09
N PRO A 197 19.45 7.32 4.97
CA PRO A 197 18.01 7.15 4.84
C PRO A 197 17.51 7.71 3.50
N LEU A 198 16.65 6.97 2.80
CA LEU A 198 16.01 7.46 1.58
C LEU A 198 14.85 8.39 1.94
N ALA A 199 14.68 9.50 1.21
CA ALA A 199 13.73 10.55 1.55
C ALA A 199 12.26 10.12 1.61
N PHE A 200 11.90 9.02 0.92
CA PHE A 200 10.56 8.42 0.96
C PHE A 200 10.37 7.43 2.11
N SER A 201 11.44 6.94 2.77
CA SER A 201 11.32 5.92 3.81
C SER A 201 10.66 6.51 5.05
N ASN A 202 9.51 5.98 5.45
CA ASN A 202 8.81 6.47 6.64
C ASN A 202 9.61 6.28 7.93
N TRP A 203 9.38 7.16 8.89
CA TRP A 203 9.96 7.12 10.23
C TRP A 203 8.91 7.44 11.30
N GLY A 204 9.32 7.45 12.56
CA GLY A 204 8.50 7.94 13.67
C GLY A 204 8.72 7.20 14.97
N ASP A 205 8.14 7.71 16.06
CA ASP A 205 8.39 7.20 17.42
C ASP A 205 7.96 5.73 17.58
N GLY A 206 6.91 5.32 16.86
CA GLY A 206 6.46 3.92 16.76
C GLY A 206 7.51 2.95 16.20
N TYR A 207 8.53 3.43 15.47
CA TYR A 207 9.62 2.61 14.94
C TYR A 207 10.91 2.64 15.76
N LEU A 208 11.05 3.55 16.74
CA LEU A 208 12.29 3.70 17.54
C LEU A 208 12.60 2.49 18.43
N HIS A 209 11.62 1.63 18.69
CA HIS A 209 11.78 0.44 19.53
C HIS A 209 11.95 -0.86 18.74
N ASN A 210 11.39 -0.96 17.53
CA ASN A 210 11.30 -2.19 16.74
C ASN A 210 11.87 -2.09 15.31
N GLY A 211 12.39 -0.93 14.88
CA GLY A 211 12.76 -0.65 13.49
C GLY A 211 14.24 -0.36 13.23
N ILE A 212 14.71 -0.74 12.03
CA ILE A 212 16.07 -0.49 11.51
C ILE A 212 16.03 0.00 10.06
N LEU A 213 17.13 0.59 9.57
CA LEU A 213 17.35 0.76 8.14
C LEU A 213 18.10 -0.43 7.53
N ALA A 214 17.77 -0.78 6.28
CA ALA A 214 18.57 -1.65 5.43
C ALA A 214 18.51 -1.18 3.96
N ILE A 215 19.46 -1.65 3.14
CA ILE A 215 19.57 -1.23 1.74
C ILE A 215 18.25 -1.51 1.00
N GLY A 216 17.66 -0.44 0.48
CA GLY A 216 16.39 -0.46 -0.26
C GLY A 216 16.47 0.41 -1.52
N GLU A 217 17.63 0.48 -2.15
CA GLU A 217 17.87 1.19 -3.42
C GLU A 217 18.89 0.44 -4.28
N GLY A 218 18.64 0.40 -5.59
CA GLY A 218 19.65 0.07 -6.60
C GLY A 218 20.05 -1.40 -6.68
N LEU A 219 19.37 -2.30 -5.95
CA LEU A 219 19.63 -3.75 -5.99
C LEU A 219 19.07 -4.37 -7.29
N PRO A 220 19.76 -5.35 -7.91
CA PRO A 220 19.25 -6.05 -9.08
C PRO A 220 18.14 -7.04 -8.70
N VAL A 221 16.98 -6.92 -9.34
CA VAL A 221 15.75 -7.67 -9.00
C VAL A 221 15.08 -8.25 -10.24
N ALA A 222 14.36 -9.36 -10.06
CA ALA A 222 13.59 -9.99 -11.13
C ALA A 222 12.21 -9.34 -11.31
N GLU A 223 11.84 -9.15 -12.57
CA GLU A 223 10.52 -8.70 -13.02
C GLU A 223 9.87 -9.83 -13.85
N PRO A 224 8.53 -9.94 -13.89
CA PRO A 224 7.83 -10.98 -14.65
C PRO A 224 8.23 -11.05 -16.14
N GLY A 225 8.26 -12.27 -16.69
CA GLY A 225 8.57 -12.51 -18.10
C GLY A 225 10.07 -12.59 -18.43
N GLY A 226 10.92 -12.85 -17.43
CA GLY A 226 12.37 -13.02 -17.62
C GLY A 226 13.18 -11.72 -17.63
N LEU A 227 12.64 -10.64 -17.08
CA LEU A 227 13.25 -9.31 -17.06
C LEU A 227 13.98 -9.06 -15.74
N VAL A 228 14.99 -8.18 -15.76
CA VAL A 228 15.66 -7.69 -14.55
C VAL A 228 15.72 -6.17 -14.56
N SER A 229 15.39 -5.57 -13.43
CA SER A 229 15.41 -4.13 -13.18
C SER A 229 16.35 -3.82 -12.00
N ARG A 230 16.44 -2.55 -11.63
CA ARG A 230 16.91 -2.13 -10.30
C ARG A 230 15.78 -1.33 -9.66
N SER A 231 15.37 -1.72 -8.47
CA SER A 231 14.26 -1.11 -7.74
C SER A 231 14.74 -0.32 -6.51
N GLY A 232 13.80 0.33 -5.84
CA GLY A 232 13.99 0.87 -4.51
C GLY A 232 12.66 0.99 -3.77
N GLY A 233 12.71 0.89 -2.45
CA GLY A 233 11.55 0.88 -1.57
C GLY A 233 11.85 0.22 -0.21
N THR A 234 11.07 0.56 0.81
CA THR A 234 11.07 -0.16 2.11
C THR A 234 10.67 -1.64 1.94
N SER A 235 9.90 -1.95 0.90
CA SER A 235 9.60 -3.30 0.44
C SER A 235 10.85 -4.14 0.17
N ASP A 236 11.84 -3.57 -0.52
CA ASP A 236 13.09 -4.24 -0.91
C ASP A 236 14.01 -4.41 0.30
N ALA A 237 14.09 -3.37 1.14
CA ALA A 237 14.83 -3.41 2.40
C ALA A 237 14.29 -4.50 3.35
N ALA A 238 12.96 -4.65 3.46
CA ALA A 238 12.33 -5.72 4.22
C ALA A 238 12.70 -7.12 3.67
N ALA A 239 12.78 -7.27 2.34
CA ALA A 239 13.22 -8.51 1.71
C ALA A 239 14.68 -8.85 2.02
N VAL A 240 15.57 -7.85 2.00
CA VAL A 240 16.98 -7.99 2.41
C VAL A 240 17.09 -8.43 3.87
N VAL A 241 16.37 -7.79 4.79
CA VAL A 241 16.37 -8.15 6.21
C VAL A 241 15.79 -9.56 6.44
N SER A 242 14.71 -9.93 5.75
CA SER A 242 14.14 -11.28 5.80
C SER A 242 15.13 -12.35 5.34
N GLY A 243 15.84 -12.09 4.24
CA GLY A 243 16.89 -12.96 3.72
C GLY A 243 18.10 -13.06 4.66
N VAL A 244 18.51 -11.96 5.28
CA VAL A 244 19.58 -11.93 6.30
C VAL A 244 19.19 -12.71 7.54
N ALA A 245 17.96 -12.54 8.06
CA ALA A 245 17.46 -13.31 9.19
C ALA A 245 17.43 -14.82 8.88
N ALA A 246 16.97 -15.20 7.69
CA ALA A 246 16.95 -16.58 7.23
C ALA A 246 18.35 -17.19 7.08
N LEU A 247 19.34 -16.42 6.58
CA LEU A 247 20.75 -16.83 6.56
C LEU A 247 21.31 -17.06 7.97
N LEU A 248 21.05 -16.15 8.91
CA LEU A 248 21.54 -16.26 10.29
C LEU A 248 20.94 -17.49 10.99
N LEU A 249 19.64 -17.76 10.81
CA LEU A 249 19.01 -19.00 11.27
C LEU A 249 19.66 -20.25 10.66
N SER A 250 19.87 -20.24 9.34
CA SER A 250 20.52 -21.34 8.61
C SER A 250 21.97 -21.58 9.05
N LEU A 251 22.66 -20.54 9.52
CA LEU A 251 24.01 -20.61 10.05
C LEU A 251 24.05 -21.20 11.46
N LEU A 252 23.09 -20.84 12.31
CA LEU A 252 22.90 -21.44 13.64
C LEU A 252 22.61 -22.95 13.52
N ILE A 253 21.67 -23.35 12.66
CA ILE A 253 21.39 -24.78 12.37
C ILE A 253 22.67 -25.51 11.95
N ARG A 254 23.41 -24.96 10.98
CA ARG A 254 24.65 -25.56 10.45
C ARG A 254 25.75 -25.71 11.52
N ARG A 255 25.77 -24.84 12.53
CA ARG A 255 26.72 -24.88 13.66
C ARG A 255 26.23 -25.73 14.85
N GLY A 256 25.00 -26.25 14.79
CA GLY A 256 24.38 -26.99 15.89
C GLY A 256 23.94 -26.09 17.06
N GLU A 257 23.66 -24.82 16.77
CA GLU A 257 23.21 -23.80 17.73
C GLU A 257 21.69 -23.56 17.60
N PRO A 258 20.98 -23.17 18.69
CA PRO A 258 19.53 -22.94 18.63
C PRO A 258 19.15 -21.81 17.66
N ALA A 259 18.41 -22.15 16.61
CA ALA A 259 17.94 -21.20 15.60
C ALA A 259 16.59 -20.57 16.00
N ASP A 260 16.65 -19.58 16.89
CA ASP A 260 15.51 -18.81 17.39
C ASP A 260 15.29 -17.51 16.56
N PRO A 261 14.19 -17.38 15.79
CA PRO A 261 13.91 -16.20 14.98
C PRO A 261 13.73 -14.91 15.79
N LEU A 262 13.18 -15.00 17.00
CA LEU A 262 12.97 -13.84 17.88
C LEU A 262 14.29 -13.37 18.49
N ARG A 263 15.20 -14.30 18.83
CA ARG A 263 16.57 -13.94 19.24
C ARG A 263 17.36 -13.34 18.07
N VAL A 264 17.19 -13.82 16.85
CA VAL A 264 17.80 -13.20 15.65
C VAL A 264 17.27 -11.76 15.45
N ARG A 265 15.97 -11.52 15.55
CA ARG A 265 15.38 -10.16 15.57
C ARG A 265 15.99 -9.29 16.66
N GLN A 266 16.05 -9.80 17.89
CA GLN A 266 16.59 -9.05 19.03
C GLN A 266 18.05 -8.68 18.78
N VAL A 267 18.87 -9.58 18.22
CA VAL A 267 20.25 -9.26 17.88
C VAL A 267 20.34 -8.18 16.81
N ILE A 268 19.55 -8.28 15.72
CA ILE A 268 19.53 -7.25 14.67
C ILE A 268 19.20 -5.86 15.26
N LEU A 269 18.27 -5.78 16.22
CA LEU A 269 17.90 -4.56 16.95
C LEU A 269 18.93 -4.12 18.02
N GLU A 270 19.69 -5.05 18.60
CA GLU A 270 20.79 -4.78 19.55
C GLU A 270 22.06 -4.28 18.84
N THR A 271 22.29 -4.67 17.58
CA THR A 271 23.57 -4.45 16.88
C THR A 271 23.51 -3.48 15.70
N SER A 272 22.35 -2.91 15.39
CA SER A 272 22.22 -1.86 14.36
C SER A 272 23.15 -0.68 14.64
N THR A 273 23.94 -0.25 13.65
CA THR A 273 24.84 0.90 13.75
C THR A 273 24.02 2.17 13.94
N PRO A 274 24.13 2.89 15.07
CA PRO A 274 23.37 4.13 15.28
C PRO A 274 23.72 5.20 14.25
N CYS A 275 22.78 6.12 14.04
CA CYS A 275 23.01 7.32 13.23
C CYS A 275 24.09 8.22 13.84
N ASP A 276 24.98 8.75 13.00
CA ASP A 276 25.91 9.83 13.35
C ASP A 276 25.23 11.19 13.10
N PRO A 277 24.97 12.00 14.15
CA PRO A 277 24.34 13.31 14.00
C PRO A 277 25.16 14.30 13.15
N SER A 278 26.47 14.10 13.00
CA SER A 278 27.33 14.96 12.17
C SER A 278 27.21 14.64 10.67
N ALA A 279 26.75 13.44 10.32
CA ALA A 279 26.53 13.00 8.93
C ALA A 279 25.07 13.14 8.46
N ALA A 280 24.14 13.48 9.36
CA ALA A 280 22.70 13.52 9.11
C ALA A 280 22.13 14.96 9.17
N PRO A 281 22.16 15.73 8.07
CA PRO A 281 21.71 17.14 8.07
C PRO A 281 20.20 17.37 8.34
N GLY A 282 19.39 16.31 8.39
CA GLY A 282 17.99 16.34 8.86
C GLY A 282 17.78 15.77 10.27
N GLY A 283 18.86 15.40 10.98
CA GLY A 283 18.80 14.69 12.26
C GLY A 283 18.48 13.19 12.11
N CYS A 284 18.58 12.46 13.23
CA CYS A 284 18.60 11.00 13.22
C CYS A 284 17.23 10.29 13.26
N ARG A 285 16.09 11.00 13.27
CA ARG A 285 14.74 10.36 13.32
C ARG A 285 14.52 9.40 12.15
N ALA A 286 14.95 9.78 10.94
CA ALA A 286 14.84 8.97 9.73
C ALA A 286 15.67 7.67 9.75
N SER A 287 16.60 7.52 10.70
CA SER A 287 17.47 6.34 10.82
C SER A 287 16.91 5.24 11.73
N LEU A 288 15.73 5.44 12.32
CA LEU A 288 15.09 4.53 13.28
C LEU A 288 16.06 4.21 14.44
N ARG A 289 16.31 2.94 14.78
CA ARG A 289 17.38 2.57 15.75
C ARG A 289 18.79 2.67 15.17
N GLY A 290 18.94 2.65 13.85
CA GLY A 290 20.22 2.54 13.15
C GLY A 290 20.16 1.63 11.93
N HIS A 291 21.29 1.55 11.22
CA HIS A 291 21.46 0.73 10.03
C HIS A 291 21.81 -0.72 10.37
N LEU A 292 21.32 -1.67 9.56
CA LEU A 292 21.68 -3.08 9.64
C LEU A 292 23.21 -3.28 9.64
N ASN A 293 23.71 -4.08 10.58
CA ASN A 293 25.13 -4.41 10.72
C ASN A 293 25.30 -5.92 10.87
N LEU A 294 25.53 -6.60 9.74
CA LEU A 294 25.59 -8.06 9.68
C LEU A 294 26.79 -8.64 10.44
N GLY A 295 27.95 -7.95 10.42
CA GLY A 295 29.14 -8.35 11.18
C GLY A 295 28.94 -8.30 12.69
N ALA A 296 28.33 -7.23 13.21
CA ALA A 296 28.01 -7.11 14.62
C ALA A 296 26.94 -8.14 15.05
N ALA A 297 25.91 -8.34 14.22
CA ALA A 297 24.88 -9.35 14.46
C ALA A 297 25.46 -10.77 14.53
N LEU A 298 26.32 -11.14 13.58
CA LEU A 298 27.02 -12.43 13.54
C LEU A 298 27.90 -12.64 14.79
N ALA A 299 28.69 -11.63 15.17
CA ALA A 299 29.55 -11.70 16.35
C ALA A 299 28.76 -11.79 17.68
N ARG A 300 27.54 -11.23 17.71
CA ARG A 300 26.64 -11.22 18.87
C ARG A 300 25.80 -12.49 19.01
N LEU A 301 25.45 -13.15 17.90
CA LEU A 301 24.82 -14.48 17.89
C LEU A 301 25.83 -15.58 18.23
N ALA A 302 27.00 -15.56 17.58
CA ALA A 302 28.05 -16.55 17.74
C ALA A 302 29.29 -15.96 18.44
N PRO A 303 29.27 -15.78 19.78
CA PRO A 303 30.45 -15.38 20.54
C PRO A 303 31.51 -16.48 20.38
N ARG A 304 32.55 -16.20 19.57
CA ARG A 304 33.59 -17.17 19.16
C ARG A 304 33.96 -18.09 20.31
N ARG A 305 33.60 -19.39 20.20
CA ARG A 305 34.10 -20.43 21.10
C ARG A 305 35.62 -20.30 21.13
N ARG A 306 36.19 -19.92 22.28
CA ARG A 306 37.64 -20.11 22.51
C ARG A 306 37.94 -21.58 22.18
N PRO A 307 38.96 -21.88 21.35
CA PRO A 307 39.31 -23.26 21.08
C PRO A 307 39.54 -23.95 22.42
N ALA A 308 38.87 -25.09 22.62
CA ALA A 308 38.87 -25.77 23.90
C ALA A 308 40.31 -26.00 24.34
N ARG A 309 40.69 -25.49 25.51
CA ARG A 309 42.03 -25.67 26.05
C ARG A 309 42.23 -27.17 26.21
N LEU A 310 43.06 -27.76 25.36
CA LEU A 310 43.38 -29.18 25.39
C LEU A 310 43.69 -29.58 26.84
N PRO A 311 43.06 -30.66 27.37
CA PRO A 311 43.43 -31.14 28.70
C PRO A 311 44.94 -31.42 28.69
N PRO A 312 45.66 -31.08 29.77
CA PRO A 312 47.11 -31.28 29.82
C PRO A 312 47.41 -32.75 29.53
N ALA A 313 48.31 -33.00 28.58
CA ALA A 313 48.61 -34.35 28.14
C ALA A 313 49.03 -35.22 29.33
N ILE A 314 48.44 -36.42 29.43
CA ILE A 314 48.78 -37.38 30.48
C ILE A 314 50.26 -37.72 30.33
N ALA A 315 51.05 -37.44 31.39
CA ALA A 315 52.49 -37.62 31.36
C ALA A 315 52.85 -39.12 31.37
N SER A 316 53.30 -39.63 30.22
CA SER A 316 53.96 -40.94 30.16
C SER A 316 55.26 -40.93 30.97
N PRO A 317 55.59 -42.04 31.67
CA PRO A 317 56.79 -42.10 32.51
C PRO A 317 58.08 -42.10 31.66
N PRO A 318 59.19 -41.56 32.18
CA PRO A 318 60.45 -41.50 31.45
C PRO A 318 61.13 -42.86 31.34
N VAL A 319 61.43 -43.30 30.11
CA VAL A 319 62.35 -44.41 29.82
C VAL A 319 63.77 -43.85 29.64
N ALA A 320 64.78 -44.64 30.03
CA ALA A 320 66.14 -44.16 30.25
C ALA A 320 66.89 -43.68 28.99
N ARG A 321 67.83 -42.74 29.19
CA ARG A 321 68.86 -42.36 28.21
C ARG A 321 70.02 -43.37 28.20
N GLY A 322 70.57 -43.65 27.02
CA GLY A 322 71.90 -44.26 26.86
C GLY A 322 72.39 -44.21 25.42
N GLY A 323 73.61 -43.71 25.18
CA GLY A 323 74.35 -43.81 23.91
C GLY A 323 73.84 -42.94 22.72
N GLY A 324 74.62 -42.03 22.11
CA GLY A 324 75.90 -41.46 22.56
C GLY A 324 77.06 -41.35 21.54
N THR A 325 76.83 -41.29 20.22
CA THR A 325 77.89 -40.95 19.23
C THR A 325 77.35 -40.16 18.02
N GLY A 326 78.09 -39.17 17.54
CA GLY A 326 77.89 -38.51 16.22
C GLY A 326 78.69 -39.21 15.09
N PRO A 327 79.03 -38.55 13.95
CA PRO A 327 79.04 -37.09 13.72
C PRO A 327 78.59 -36.55 12.33
N ARG A 328 78.53 -35.21 12.22
CA ARG A 328 78.77 -34.33 11.04
C ARG A 328 78.09 -34.61 9.66
N GLY A 329 77.36 -33.61 9.16
CA GLY A 329 77.01 -33.43 7.73
C GLY A 329 76.26 -32.11 7.49
N GLY A 330 76.50 -31.41 6.37
CA GLY A 330 75.92 -30.09 6.04
C GLY A 330 75.03 -30.07 4.78
N PRO A 331 74.31 -28.96 4.52
CA PRO A 331 73.33 -28.80 3.42
C PRO A 331 73.99 -28.14 2.15
N PRO A 332 73.30 -27.66 1.09
CA PRO A 332 71.84 -27.53 0.85
C PRO A 332 71.32 -27.86 -0.59
N SER A 333 70.01 -27.63 -0.81
CA SER A 333 69.35 -27.05 -2.01
C SER A 333 69.57 -27.62 -3.43
N ALA A 334 68.47 -28.00 -4.11
CA ALA A 334 68.31 -27.86 -5.57
C ALA A 334 66.82 -27.89 -6.01
N THR A 335 66.44 -27.03 -6.98
CA THR A 335 65.15 -27.02 -7.69
C THR A 335 65.37 -26.78 -9.20
N PRO A 336 64.80 -27.61 -10.09
CA PRO A 336 64.54 -27.25 -11.51
C PRO A 336 63.22 -27.87 -12.04
N PRO A 337 62.86 -27.77 -13.36
CA PRO A 337 63.18 -26.81 -14.45
C PRO A 337 61.96 -25.88 -14.76
N GLY A 338 61.77 -25.07 -15.82
CA GLY A 338 62.38 -24.91 -17.17
C GLY A 338 61.50 -25.53 -18.30
N GLY A 339 61.25 -24.95 -19.49
CA GLY A 339 61.45 -23.57 -19.99
C GLY A 339 61.80 -23.45 -21.51
N SER A 340 60.87 -22.98 -22.37
CA SER A 340 61.07 -22.49 -23.77
C SER A 340 59.72 -22.09 -24.43
N GLY A 341 59.55 -21.12 -25.35
CA GLY A 341 60.34 -19.98 -25.88
C GLY A 341 59.41 -19.08 -26.74
N LEU A 342 59.42 -17.74 -26.62
CA LEU A 342 60.22 -16.72 -27.36
C LEU A 342 59.79 -16.42 -28.82
N PRO A 343 59.95 -15.18 -29.36
CA PRO A 343 60.46 -13.92 -28.75
C PRO A 343 59.32 -13.17 -27.99
N GLY A 344 59.17 -11.84 -27.83
CA GLY A 344 59.86 -10.58 -28.24
C GLY A 344 58.96 -9.37 -27.86
N ILE A 345 59.32 -8.06 -27.90
CA ILE A 345 60.56 -7.29 -28.12
C ILE A 345 60.42 -5.92 -27.37
N VAL A 346 61.45 -5.07 -27.33
CA VAL A 346 61.60 -3.83 -26.50
C VAL A 346 62.11 -2.70 -27.43
N PRO A 347 61.83 -1.35 -27.30
CA PRO A 347 61.94 -0.49 -26.09
C PRO A 347 60.95 0.73 -26.04
N LEU A 348 61.08 1.87 -25.32
CA LEU A 348 62.14 2.51 -24.49
C LEU A 348 61.58 3.66 -23.59
N GLY A 349 62.09 3.83 -22.34
CA GLY A 349 62.17 5.12 -21.59
C GLY A 349 60.89 5.82 -21.06
N THR A 350 60.90 6.80 -20.13
CA THR A 350 61.93 7.37 -19.21
C THR A 350 61.23 8.12 -18.04
N GLU A 351 61.97 8.44 -16.97
CA GLU A 351 61.70 9.18 -15.70
C GLU A 351 60.69 10.39 -15.73
N VAL A 352 59.93 10.82 -14.69
CA VAL A 352 60.17 11.05 -13.22
C VAL A 352 60.94 12.38 -12.97
N ILE A 353 60.59 13.35 -12.09
CA ILE A 353 60.12 13.31 -10.67
C ILE A 353 58.73 14.03 -10.37
N PRO A 354 58.48 15.16 -9.59
CA PRO A 354 57.21 15.34 -8.82
C PRO A 354 56.50 16.76 -8.82
N ASP A 355 55.71 17.02 -7.76
CA ASP A 355 55.34 18.30 -7.08
C ASP A 355 53.95 19.00 -7.24
N LEU A 356 53.60 19.72 -6.16
CA LEU A 356 52.37 20.46 -5.77
C LEU A 356 52.77 21.93 -5.41
N PRO A 357 51.85 22.90 -5.15
CA PRO A 357 50.41 23.01 -5.43
C PRO A 357 50.02 24.38 -6.08
N ALA A 358 48.74 24.77 -5.95
CA ALA A 358 48.20 26.15 -5.77
C ALA A 358 47.38 26.81 -6.90
N ASN A 359 46.50 27.72 -6.46
CA ASN A 359 45.32 28.30 -7.12
C ASN A 359 45.64 29.25 -8.29
N THR A 360 44.69 29.36 -9.24
CA THR A 360 44.31 30.67 -9.81
C THR A 360 42.82 30.69 -10.23
N GLU A 361 42.17 31.84 -10.08
CA GLU A 361 40.85 32.13 -10.66
C GLU A 361 40.99 32.59 -12.12
N SER A 362 39.94 32.44 -12.94
CA SER A 362 39.63 33.38 -14.03
C SER A 362 38.16 33.30 -14.47
N ASN A 363 37.64 34.44 -14.90
CA ASN A 363 36.22 34.81 -14.92
C ASN A 363 35.69 35.01 -16.38
N MET A 364 34.45 35.49 -16.53
CA MET A 364 33.76 35.94 -17.77
C MET A 364 33.14 34.83 -18.65
N ASN A 365 32.00 35.05 -19.34
CA ASN A 365 31.06 36.20 -19.35
C ASN A 365 29.62 35.69 -19.59
N GLN A 366 28.63 36.07 -18.77
CA GLN A 366 27.72 37.24 -18.91
C GLN A 366 26.87 37.34 -20.19
N SER A 367 25.55 37.23 -20.01
CA SER A 367 24.49 38.13 -20.51
C SER A 367 23.25 37.86 -19.64
N ALA A 368 22.74 38.74 -18.77
CA ALA A 368 22.25 40.12 -18.94
C ALA A 368 20.91 40.18 -19.70
N GLN A 369 19.89 40.96 -19.31
CA GLN A 369 19.63 41.73 -18.08
C GLN A 369 18.16 42.21 -18.13
N HIS A 370 17.50 42.41 -16.98
CA HIS A 370 16.77 43.66 -16.63
C HIS A 370 16.13 43.54 -15.23
N ALA A 371 15.81 44.68 -14.62
CA ALA A 371 15.45 44.79 -13.21
C ALA A 371 14.37 45.84 -12.94
N ALA A 372 13.73 45.75 -11.77
CA ALA A 372 13.11 46.87 -11.08
C ALA A 372 13.22 46.67 -9.55
N SER A 373 13.84 47.63 -8.87
CA SER A 373 13.65 47.92 -7.44
C SER A 373 12.29 48.66 -7.27
N GLU A 374 11.74 48.98 -6.10
CA GLU A 374 12.33 49.51 -4.85
C GLU A 374 11.42 49.17 -3.63
N GLY A 375 11.82 49.62 -2.43
CA GLY A 375 10.93 49.69 -1.26
C GLY A 375 11.43 48.95 -0.03
N ARG A 376 12.24 49.62 0.80
CA ARG A 376 12.59 49.17 2.15
C ARG A 376 12.04 50.17 3.17
N VAL A 377 11.11 49.73 4.00
CA VAL A 377 10.65 50.45 5.21
C VAL A 377 10.75 49.49 6.38
N ASP A 378 11.09 50.03 7.55
CA ASP A 378 11.36 49.31 8.78
C ASP A 378 10.33 49.74 9.83
N GLU A 379 9.54 48.82 10.36
CA GLU A 379 8.67 49.09 11.51
C GLU A 379 8.24 47.79 12.21
N SER A 380 8.36 47.79 13.55
CA SER A 380 7.82 46.75 14.44
C SER A 380 6.69 47.33 15.28
N PRO A 381 5.62 46.57 15.57
CA PRO A 381 4.73 46.86 16.70
C PRO A 381 4.90 45.84 17.84
N ALA A 382 4.70 46.30 19.08
CA ALA A 382 4.78 45.51 20.31
C ALA A 382 3.37 45.18 20.87
N ASP A 383 3.32 44.35 21.92
CA ASP A 383 2.09 43.90 22.58
C ASP A 383 1.24 45.04 23.20
N PRO A 384 -0.09 44.95 23.15
CA PRO A 384 -1.01 45.70 24.02
C PRO A 384 -1.38 44.92 25.31
N PRO A 385 -1.66 45.60 26.44
CA PRO A 385 -1.87 45.00 27.77
C PRO A 385 -3.30 44.51 28.06
N PRO A 386 -3.54 43.73 29.15
CA PRO A 386 -4.85 43.14 29.46
C PRO A 386 -5.84 44.09 30.17
N SER A 387 -7.13 43.86 29.93
CA SER A 387 -8.24 44.60 30.56
C SER A 387 -8.81 43.89 31.79
N ILE A 388 -8.97 44.63 32.90
CA ILE A 388 -9.54 44.14 34.17
C ILE A 388 -10.67 45.09 34.62
N ILE A 389 -11.90 44.59 34.77
CA ILE A 389 -13.00 45.18 35.56
C ILE A 389 -13.78 44.03 36.25
N PRO A 390 -14.35 44.19 37.46
CA PRO A 390 -14.50 43.11 38.45
C PRO A 390 -15.98 42.63 38.65
N PRO A 391 -16.30 41.70 39.59
CA PRO A 391 -17.58 40.97 39.62
C PRO A 391 -18.68 41.65 40.45
N VAL A 392 -19.88 41.05 40.44
CA VAL A 392 -21.02 41.36 41.32
C VAL A 392 -21.49 40.08 42.01
N GLU A 393 -21.73 40.13 43.32
CA GLU A 393 -22.15 38.98 44.15
C GLU A 393 -23.63 39.01 44.55
N GLY A 394 -24.17 37.83 44.88
CA GLY A 394 -25.37 37.65 45.70
C GLY A 394 -26.72 37.67 44.95
N GLY A 395 -27.70 36.84 45.30
CA GLY A 395 -27.71 35.75 46.28
C GLY A 395 -29.14 35.38 46.72
N GLY A 396 -29.38 34.13 47.14
CA GLY A 396 -30.67 33.71 47.73
C GLY A 396 -31.02 32.24 47.49
N GLU A 397 -31.23 31.49 48.58
CA GLU A 397 -31.65 30.08 48.56
C GLU A 397 -33.12 29.93 49.04
N ALA A 398 -33.74 28.77 48.80
CA ALA A 398 -35.19 28.56 48.88
C ALA A 398 -35.76 28.43 50.31
N PRO A 399 -37.11 28.49 50.44
CA PRO A 399 -37.78 27.41 51.18
C PRO A 399 -39.13 26.90 50.62
N ARG A 400 -39.29 25.57 50.67
CA ARG A 400 -40.46 24.74 51.04
C ARG A 400 -41.90 25.29 50.85
N GLY A 401 -42.76 24.51 50.16
CA GLY A 401 -44.22 24.66 50.18
C GLY A 401 -44.97 23.56 50.96
N PRO A 402 -46.32 23.49 50.88
CA PRO A 402 -47.13 22.37 51.36
C PRO A 402 -48.03 21.74 50.25
N ALA A 403 -48.85 20.75 50.64
CA ALA A 403 -49.90 20.10 49.83
C ALA A 403 -51.32 20.44 50.42
N TRP A 404 -52.48 19.83 50.12
CA TRP A 404 -52.83 18.49 49.61
C TRP A 404 -54.31 18.44 49.13
N GLU A 405 -54.78 17.24 48.73
CA GLU A 405 -56.15 16.89 48.26
C GLU A 405 -56.53 17.37 46.83
N GLY A 406 -57.28 16.61 46.00
CA GLY A 406 -57.71 15.19 46.13
C GLY A 406 -58.68 14.72 45.04
N ALA A 407 -59.21 13.49 45.22
CA ALA A 407 -60.15 12.75 44.34
C ALA A 407 -59.65 12.43 42.90
N GLY A 408 -60.24 11.47 42.16
CA GLY A 408 -61.21 10.44 42.55
C GLY A 408 -62.27 10.17 41.46
N GLY A 409 -62.55 8.94 40.99
CA GLY A 409 -61.89 7.64 41.21
C GLY A 409 -62.85 6.51 41.63
N LEU A 410 -63.04 5.47 40.81
CA LEU A 410 -63.85 4.27 41.11
C LEU A 410 -63.33 3.00 40.40
N GLY A 411 -63.72 1.82 40.91
CA GLY A 411 -63.46 0.46 40.36
C GLY A 411 -63.93 -0.64 41.36
N PRO A 412 -63.54 -1.93 41.25
CA PRO A 412 -62.84 -2.59 40.11
C PRO A 412 -63.49 -3.82 39.36
N PRO A 413 -63.66 -5.07 39.88
CA PRO A 413 -62.69 -6.17 39.65
C PRO A 413 -63.21 -7.52 39.06
N VAL A 414 -62.27 -8.36 38.60
CA VAL A 414 -62.35 -9.83 38.26
C VAL A 414 -63.16 -10.23 36.99
N GLY A 415 -62.71 -11.14 36.10
CA GLY A 415 -61.45 -11.89 35.96
C GLY A 415 -61.50 -13.06 34.93
N MET A 416 -60.51 -13.97 34.96
CA MET A 416 -60.34 -15.24 34.19
C MET A 416 -59.77 -15.24 32.73
N ARG A 417 -59.25 -16.43 32.38
CA ARG A 417 -58.58 -16.98 31.17
C ARG A 417 -59.13 -18.44 31.00
N PRO A 418 -58.84 -19.27 29.96
CA PRO A 418 -58.03 -19.11 28.74
C PRO A 418 -58.72 -19.69 27.45
N THR A 419 -57.92 -20.09 26.44
CA THR A 419 -58.15 -21.06 25.31
C THR A 419 -58.53 -20.54 23.92
N ALA A 420 -58.16 -21.37 22.92
CA ALA A 420 -58.56 -21.36 21.51
C ALA A 420 -58.74 -22.84 21.07
N PRO A 421 -59.60 -23.16 20.08
CA PRO A 421 -59.05 -23.50 18.75
C PRO A 421 -59.96 -23.21 17.52
N VAL A 422 -59.30 -23.13 16.35
CA VAL A 422 -59.68 -23.62 14.98
C VAL A 422 -61.17 -23.84 14.62
N GLY A 423 -61.62 -23.31 13.45
CA GLY A 423 -62.65 -24.02 12.65
C GLY A 423 -63.42 -23.33 11.49
N VAL A 424 -62.93 -23.49 10.25
CA VAL A 424 -63.70 -23.69 8.99
C VAL A 424 -64.49 -22.52 8.33
N SER A 425 -64.50 -22.50 6.99
CA SER A 425 -65.07 -21.49 6.08
C SER A 425 -66.29 -22.00 5.26
N PRO A 426 -66.93 -21.12 4.47
CA PRO A 426 -67.03 -21.34 3.01
C PRO A 426 -66.43 -20.14 2.22
N SER A 427 -65.67 -20.30 1.13
CA SER A 427 -65.96 -20.96 -0.18
C SER A 427 -67.00 -20.19 -1.02
N ALA A 428 -66.78 -19.83 -2.30
CA ALA A 428 -65.59 -19.77 -3.17
C ALA A 428 -65.95 -18.86 -4.40
N CYS A 429 -65.13 -18.53 -5.41
CA CYS A 429 -63.74 -18.83 -5.78
C CYS A 429 -63.18 -17.74 -6.75
N GLY A 430 -61.86 -17.69 -6.99
CA GLY A 430 -61.22 -16.82 -8.01
C GLY A 430 -59.72 -16.65 -7.75
N CYS A 431 -58.86 -16.88 -8.76
CA CYS A 431 -57.41 -17.01 -8.53
C CYS A 431 -56.59 -15.71 -8.75
N SER A 432 -55.50 -15.62 -7.99
CA SER A 432 -54.28 -14.83 -8.25
C SER A 432 -54.43 -13.33 -8.57
N THR A 433 -54.40 -12.49 -7.55
CA THR A 433 -53.22 -11.66 -7.22
C THR A 433 -53.38 -11.02 -5.84
N GLY A 434 -52.40 -11.22 -4.95
CA GLY A 434 -52.29 -10.38 -3.75
C GLY A 434 -51.66 -9.03 -4.12
N PRO A 435 -52.03 -7.91 -3.49
CA PRO A 435 -51.34 -6.65 -3.71
C PRO A 435 -49.86 -6.79 -3.32
N ALA A 436 -48.97 -6.26 -4.15
CA ALA A 436 -47.53 -6.33 -3.89
C ALA A 436 -47.18 -5.60 -2.58
N PRO A 437 -46.17 -6.06 -1.81
CA PRO A 437 -45.67 -5.31 -0.67
C PRO A 437 -45.18 -3.93 -1.13
N ALA A 438 -45.39 -2.91 -0.30
CA ALA A 438 -44.88 -1.57 -0.57
C ALA A 438 -43.35 -1.62 -0.80
N PRO A 439 -42.81 -0.90 -1.80
CA PRO A 439 -41.39 -0.97 -2.11
C PRO A 439 -40.57 -0.49 -0.91
N GLY A 440 -39.60 -1.32 -0.50
CA GLY A 440 -38.56 -0.90 0.41
C GLY A 440 -37.69 0.21 -0.20
N PRO A 441 -36.82 0.85 0.60
CA PRO A 441 -35.94 1.90 0.12
C PRO A 441 -35.06 1.37 -1.02
N GLY A 442 -35.12 2.04 -2.18
CA GLY A 442 -34.52 1.54 -3.41
C GLY A 442 -32.99 1.69 -3.45
N PRO A 443 -32.28 0.78 -4.17
CA PRO A 443 -30.85 0.93 -4.43
C PRO A 443 -30.59 2.10 -5.39
N VAL A 444 -29.53 2.84 -5.12
CA VAL A 444 -29.05 3.97 -5.92
C VAL A 444 -27.56 3.83 -6.17
N TYR A 445 -27.11 4.20 -7.37
CA TYR A 445 -25.69 4.25 -7.73
C TYR A 445 -25.42 5.60 -8.40
N ALA A 446 -25.12 6.60 -7.58
CA ALA A 446 -24.98 7.99 -8.01
C ALA A 446 -23.52 8.35 -8.33
N LEU A 447 -23.33 9.25 -9.29
CA LEU A 447 -22.04 9.89 -9.58
C LEU A 447 -22.14 11.39 -9.24
N GLY A 448 -21.03 12.02 -8.89
CA GLY A 448 -20.99 13.45 -8.63
C GLY A 448 -19.72 13.92 -7.94
N GLN A 449 -19.83 15.04 -7.22
CA GLN A 449 -18.79 15.64 -6.38
C GLN A 449 -19.25 15.70 -4.93
N ILE A 450 -18.39 15.36 -3.98
CA ILE A 450 -18.66 15.52 -2.55
C ILE A 450 -18.69 17.00 -2.19
N GLY A 451 -19.68 17.39 -1.42
CA GLY A 451 -19.75 18.67 -0.72
C GLY A 451 -20.21 18.49 0.72
N TYR A 452 -20.44 19.62 1.38
CA TYR A 452 -21.02 19.69 2.71
C TYR A 452 -22.00 20.86 2.80
N ASP A 453 -22.90 20.77 3.77
CA ASP A 453 -23.86 21.80 4.14
C ASP A 453 -24.09 21.74 5.66
N PHE A 454 -24.37 22.89 6.27
CA PHE A 454 -24.55 22.95 7.73
C PHE A 454 -25.98 22.61 8.17
N GLY A 455 -26.98 22.57 7.29
CA GLY A 455 -28.39 22.28 7.58
C GLY A 455 -29.14 23.33 8.41
N SER A 456 -28.49 23.96 9.38
CA SER A 456 -29.06 25.03 10.22
C SER A 456 -28.00 25.98 10.76
N GLU A 457 -28.39 27.24 11.02
CA GLU A 457 -27.50 28.26 11.59
C GLU A 457 -26.96 27.85 12.96
N ALA A 458 -27.77 27.21 13.82
CA ALA A 458 -27.35 26.77 15.15
C ALA A 458 -26.22 25.72 15.11
N ARG A 459 -26.24 24.84 14.10
CA ARG A 459 -25.21 23.81 13.89
C ARG A 459 -23.93 24.41 13.31
N ARG A 460 -24.07 25.37 12.39
CA ARG A 460 -22.97 26.18 11.86
C ARG A 460 -22.28 26.95 12.98
N ASP A 461 -23.03 27.69 13.79
CA ASP A 461 -22.54 28.46 14.94
C ASP A 461 -21.80 27.58 15.96
N SER A 462 -22.40 26.45 16.36
CA SER A 462 -21.75 25.48 17.26
C SER A 462 -20.39 24.99 16.75
N LEU A 463 -20.27 24.71 15.45
CA LEU A 463 -19.01 24.25 14.85
C LEU A 463 -17.98 25.39 14.69
N LEU A 464 -18.42 26.61 14.42
CA LEU A 464 -17.55 27.80 14.39
C LEU A 464 -16.99 28.11 15.80
N GLN A 465 -17.82 28.00 16.84
CA GLN A 465 -17.40 28.20 18.23
C GLN A 465 -16.42 27.12 18.71
N GLN A 466 -16.63 25.84 18.32
CA GLN A 466 -15.73 24.74 18.68
C GLN A 466 -14.38 24.79 17.93
N SER A 467 -14.40 25.14 16.64
CA SER A 467 -13.19 25.18 15.81
C SER A 467 -12.35 26.45 15.98
N GLY A 468 -12.97 27.57 16.40
CA GLY A 468 -12.33 28.89 16.46
C GLY A 468 -11.88 29.42 15.09
N ARG A 469 -12.42 28.89 13.99
CA ARG A 469 -11.99 29.16 12.61
C ARG A 469 -13.17 29.34 11.66
N ASN A 470 -12.93 29.93 10.49
CA ASN A 470 -13.95 30.06 9.45
C ASN A 470 -14.13 28.76 8.66
N LEU A 471 -15.07 27.91 9.10
CA LEU A 471 -15.40 26.64 8.44
C LEU A 471 -16.16 26.77 7.10
N LEU A 472 -16.31 27.99 6.55
CA LEU A 472 -16.79 28.18 5.17
C LEU A 472 -15.70 27.92 4.11
N ASP A 473 -14.43 27.91 4.50
CA ASP A 473 -13.34 27.41 3.65
C ASP A 473 -13.30 25.88 3.74
N PRO A 474 -13.49 25.14 2.62
CA PRO A 474 -13.39 23.68 2.60
C PRO A 474 -12.05 23.15 3.11
N THR A 475 -10.95 23.88 2.90
CA THR A 475 -9.60 23.49 3.34
C THR A 475 -9.53 23.47 4.87
N THR A 476 -9.91 24.59 5.49
CA THR A 476 -10.02 24.76 6.94
C THR A 476 -11.01 23.77 7.57
N LEU A 477 -12.09 23.41 6.87
CA LEU A 477 -13.01 22.38 7.33
C LEU A 477 -12.36 20.98 7.29
N VAL A 478 -11.75 20.55 6.18
CA VAL A 478 -11.06 19.25 6.08
C VAL A 478 -9.93 19.14 7.11
N ASP A 479 -9.24 20.24 7.40
CA ASP A 479 -8.20 20.37 8.44
C ASP A 479 -8.78 20.28 9.87
N TYR A 480 -10.04 20.66 10.09
CA TYR A 480 -10.77 20.49 11.36
C TYR A 480 -11.34 19.07 11.51
N LEU A 481 -12.00 18.53 10.49
CA LEU A 481 -12.57 17.18 10.45
C LEU A 481 -11.51 16.08 10.58
N GLY A 482 -10.28 16.34 10.12
CA GLY A 482 -9.13 15.46 10.34
C GLY A 482 -8.61 15.44 11.79
N ARG A 483 -9.04 16.37 12.65
CA ARG A 483 -8.69 16.42 14.08
C ARG A 483 -9.84 15.96 14.97
N ASP A 484 -11.07 16.34 14.65
CA ASP A 484 -12.28 15.83 15.30
C ASP A 484 -13.13 15.01 14.31
N ARG A 485 -13.03 13.69 14.42
CA ARG A 485 -13.80 12.74 13.61
C ARG A 485 -15.31 12.78 13.91
N PHE A 486 -15.74 13.27 15.08
CA PHE A 486 -17.17 13.38 15.41
C PHE A 486 -17.83 14.58 14.75
N ALA A 487 -17.07 15.66 14.49
CA ALA A 487 -17.55 16.80 13.69
C ALA A 487 -17.95 16.40 12.25
N ALA A 488 -17.45 15.27 11.72
CA ALA A 488 -17.87 14.76 10.43
C ALA A 488 -19.31 14.22 10.43
N GLU A 489 -19.80 13.68 11.55
CA GLU A 489 -21.23 13.32 11.70
C GLU A 489 -22.12 14.57 11.87
N ALA A 490 -21.55 15.65 12.44
CA ALA A 490 -22.28 16.88 12.73
C ALA A 490 -22.68 17.69 11.47
N ILE A 491 -22.05 17.48 10.32
CA ILE A 491 -22.37 18.17 9.05
C ILE A 491 -23.24 17.34 8.11
N THR A 492 -24.04 17.99 7.27
CA THR A 492 -24.79 17.33 6.20
C THR A 492 -23.87 17.18 4.99
N TRP A 493 -23.34 15.97 4.76
CA TRP A 493 -22.61 15.68 3.54
C TRP A 493 -23.55 15.70 2.34
N THR A 494 -23.05 16.17 1.19
CA THR A 494 -23.83 16.31 -0.04
C THR A 494 -23.12 15.66 -1.23
N LEU A 495 -23.91 15.22 -2.21
CA LEU A 495 -23.43 14.82 -3.53
C LEU A 495 -24.00 15.80 -4.56
N GLY A 496 -23.12 16.62 -5.13
CA GLY A 496 -23.41 17.56 -6.19
C GLY A 496 -23.31 16.92 -7.57
N LEU A 497 -24.23 17.25 -8.46
CA LEU A 497 -24.19 16.95 -9.89
C LEU A 497 -24.25 18.29 -10.65
N GLU A 498 -23.18 18.63 -11.39
CA GLU A 498 -23.04 19.91 -12.11
C GLU A 498 -23.36 21.15 -11.26
N GLY A 499 -22.83 21.21 -10.03
CA GLY A 499 -23.03 22.31 -9.09
C GLY A 499 -24.41 22.35 -8.39
N SER A 500 -25.33 21.46 -8.75
CA SER A 500 -26.62 21.29 -8.06
C SER A 500 -26.55 20.15 -7.03
N THR A 501 -27.02 20.35 -5.79
CA THR A 501 -27.06 19.24 -4.82
C THR A 501 -28.18 18.28 -5.17
N ALA A 502 -27.83 17.05 -5.54
CA ALA A 502 -28.76 15.99 -5.90
C ALA A 502 -29.14 15.12 -4.68
N TYR A 503 -28.19 14.87 -3.78
CA TYR A 503 -28.38 14.04 -2.59
C TYR A 503 -27.71 14.62 -1.35
N ALA A 504 -28.24 14.27 -0.18
CA ALA A 504 -27.47 14.25 1.06
C ALA A 504 -26.92 12.83 1.30
N LEU A 505 -25.77 12.72 1.97
CA LEU A 505 -25.13 11.44 2.30
C LEU A 505 -25.15 11.25 3.83
N ARG A 506 -25.55 10.06 4.28
CA ARG A 506 -25.59 9.71 5.71
C ARG A 506 -25.18 8.25 5.93
N PRO A 507 -23.88 7.98 6.17
CA PRO A 507 -23.41 6.68 6.68
C PRO A 507 -24.24 6.19 7.86
N ALA A 508 -24.49 4.88 7.92
CA ALA A 508 -25.35 4.27 8.93
C ALA A 508 -24.88 2.85 9.28
N GLY A 509 -25.29 2.36 10.45
CA GLY A 509 -24.88 1.05 10.96
C GLY A 509 -23.45 1.05 11.51
N ALA A 510 -22.88 -0.16 11.67
CA ALA A 510 -21.62 -0.36 12.41
C ALA A 510 -20.39 0.33 11.79
N PHE A 511 -20.42 0.61 10.48
CA PHE A 511 -19.31 1.22 9.74
C PHE A 511 -19.57 2.69 9.37
N ALA A 512 -20.50 3.36 10.07
CA ALA A 512 -20.83 4.76 9.80
C ALA A 512 -19.59 5.68 9.90
N ALA A 513 -18.74 5.46 10.90
CA ALA A 513 -17.49 6.22 11.10
C ALA A 513 -16.53 6.09 9.91
N ASP A 514 -16.38 4.90 9.33
CA ASP A 514 -15.56 4.67 8.13
C ASP A 514 -16.15 5.36 6.91
N GLY A 515 -17.48 5.45 6.82
CA GLY A 515 -18.18 6.21 5.78
C GLY A 515 -17.96 7.71 5.90
N TYR A 516 -17.96 8.25 7.11
CA TYR A 516 -17.61 9.65 7.36
C TYR A 516 -16.13 9.92 7.02
N ALA A 517 -15.21 9.03 7.41
CA ALA A 517 -13.80 9.13 7.03
C ALA A 517 -13.59 9.11 5.50
N ARG A 518 -14.26 8.21 4.78
CA ARG A 518 -14.23 8.13 3.31
C ARG A 518 -14.77 9.39 2.61
N MET A 519 -15.75 10.09 3.20
CA MET A 519 -16.22 11.36 2.64
C MET A 519 -15.24 12.51 2.92
N VAL A 520 -14.53 12.52 4.04
CA VAL A 520 -13.41 13.46 4.30
C VAL A 520 -12.25 13.20 3.33
N GLU A 521 -11.89 11.94 3.09
CA GLU A 521 -10.90 11.50 2.10
C GLU A 521 -11.25 12.00 0.69
N PHE A 522 -12.50 11.83 0.25
CA PHE A 522 -12.98 12.32 -1.05
C PHE A 522 -13.01 13.85 -1.14
N LEU A 523 -13.47 14.56 -0.10
CA LEU A 523 -13.47 16.03 -0.09
C LEU A 523 -12.05 16.59 -0.11
N ARG A 524 -11.09 15.94 0.56
CA ARG A 524 -9.67 16.30 0.50
C ARG A 524 -9.09 16.08 -0.90
N GLY A 525 -9.33 14.91 -1.50
CA GLY A 525 -8.85 14.60 -2.85
C GLY A 525 -9.35 15.61 -3.89
N GLN A 526 -10.55 16.15 -3.74
CA GLN A 526 -11.09 17.20 -4.62
C GLN A 526 -10.39 18.57 -4.46
N LEU A 527 -9.77 18.84 -3.31
CA LEU A 527 -9.07 20.09 -3.02
C LEU A 527 -7.56 20.01 -3.31
N GLU A 528 -6.94 18.88 -2.97
CA GLU A 528 -5.47 18.69 -2.96
C GLU A 528 -4.96 17.86 -4.15
N GLU A 529 -5.70 16.83 -4.56
CA GLU A 529 -5.25 15.82 -5.55
C GLU A 529 -5.90 15.99 -6.93
N GLY A 530 -6.83 16.94 -7.07
CA GLY A 530 -7.58 17.18 -8.30
C GLY A 530 -8.58 16.07 -8.64
N VAL A 531 -9.12 15.35 -7.65
CA VAL A 531 -10.27 14.44 -7.84
C VAL A 531 -11.43 15.25 -8.42
N GLU A 532 -11.99 14.77 -9.53
CA GLU A 532 -13.07 15.46 -10.24
C GLU A 532 -14.45 14.88 -9.89
N ARG A 533 -14.47 13.57 -9.58
CA ARG A 533 -15.67 12.73 -9.58
C ARG A 533 -15.56 11.61 -8.53
N VAL A 534 -16.70 11.24 -7.95
CA VAL A 534 -16.87 10.07 -7.07
C VAL A 534 -18.05 9.20 -7.51
N SER A 535 -18.00 7.91 -7.14
CA SER A 535 -19.13 6.97 -7.19
C SER A 535 -19.67 6.71 -5.79
N ILE A 536 -21.00 6.72 -5.63
CA ILE A 536 -21.69 6.48 -4.36
C ILE A 536 -22.80 5.45 -4.57
N PRO A 537 -22.53 4.13 -4.36
CA PRO A 537 -23.56 3.13 -4.17
C PRO A 537 -24.25 3.30 -2.81
N GLY A 538 -25.53 2.97 -2.72
CA GLY A 538 -26.25 2.99 -1.46
C GLY A 538 -27.75 2.77 -1.58
N VAL A 539 -28.47 3.10 -0.51
CA VAL A 539 -29.91 2.90 -0.37
C VAL A 539 -30.59 4.22 0.01
N LEU A 540 -31.72 4.56 -0.61
CA LEU A 540 -32.43 5.82 -0.38
C LEU A 540 -33.14 5.83 0.98
N SER A 541 -32.58 6.56 1.96
CA SER A 541 -32.96 6.52 3.38
C SER A 541 -33.65 7.82 3.86
N GLY A 542 -34.72 8.21 3.18
CA GLY A 542 -35.53 9.40 3.50
C GLY A 542 -34.97 10.68 2.87
N SER A 543 -35.14 11.81 3.54
CA SER A 543 -34.72 13.14 3.09
C SER A 543 -33.91 13.91 4.13
N ALA A 544 -33.25 14.97 3.68
CA ALA A 544 -32.58 15.97 4.51
C ALA A 544 -32.86 17.36 3.95
N ARG A 545 -33.00 18.35 4.85
CA ARG A 545 -33.12 19.76 4.48
C ARG A 545 -31.76 20.45 4.64
N LEU A 546 -31.34 21.15 3.59
CA LEU A 546 -30.10 21.91 3.53
C LEU A 546 -30.30 23.33 4.10
N LEU A 547 -29.21 24.04 4.40
CA LEU A 547 -29.24 25.39 4.98
C LEU A 547 -29.97 26.41 4.09
N ASN A 548 -29.87 26.25 2.76
CA ASN A 548 -30.61 27.05 1.77
C ASN A 548 -32.14 26.77 1.76
N GLY A 549 -32.60 25.82 2.58
CA GLY A 549 -34.00 25.42 2.70
C GLY A 549 -34.45 24.31 1.73
N GLN A 550 -33.61 23.93 0.75
CA GLN A 550 -33.85 22.85 -0.20
C GLN A 550 -33.96 21.50 0.53
N GLU A 551 -34.90 20.66 0.13
CA GLU A 551 -34.99 19.27 0.59
C GLU A 551 -34.45 18.32 -0.47
N VAL A 552 -33.56 17.41 -0.07
CA VAL A 552 -32.92 16.43 -0.95
C VAL A 552 -33.04 15.01 -0.39
N PRO A 553 -33.14 13.98 -1.24
CA PRO A 553 -33.09 12.59 -0.80
C PRO A 553 -31.76 12.25 -0.13
N VAL A 554 -31.81 11.41 0.90
CA VAL A 554 -30.64 10.89 1.62
C VAL A 554 -30.23 9.54 1.02
N ILE A 555 -28.95 9.38 0.70
CA ILE A 555 -28.35 8.06 0.47
C ILE A 555 -27.70 7.61 1.79
N ALA A 556 -28.04 6.39 2.23
CA ALA A 556 -27.20 5.61 3.14
C ALA A 556 -26.15 4.86 2.31
N PRO A 557 -24.86 5.26 2.29
CA PRO A 557 -23.88 4.69 1.38
C PRO A 557 -23.47 3.28 1.78
N GLU A 558 -23.21 2.44 0.80
CA GLU A 558 -22.47 1.19 0.96
C GLU A 558 -20.99 1.48 0.71
N LEU A 559 -20.12 1.17 1.67
CA LEU A 559 -18.67 1.45 1.57
C LEU A 559 -18.00 0.74 0.39
N ARG A 560 -18.50 -0.46 0.06
CA ARG A 560 -17.99 -1.27 -1.04
C ARG A 560 -18.48 -0.69 -2.37
N GLY A 561 -17.57 -0.11 -3.14
CA GLY A 561 -17.87 0.55 -4.42
C GLY A 561 -17.92 2.08 -4.36
N MET A 562 -17.64 2.68 -3.20
CA MET A 562 -17.27 4.09 -3.12
C MET A 562 -15.86 4.29 -3.67
N PHE A 563 -15.72 4.94 -4.83
CA PHE A 563 -14.45 5.26 -5.48
C PHE A 563 -14.37 6.74 -5.85
N SER A 564 -13.15 7.28 -5.93
CA SER A 564 -12.82 8.62 -6.42
C SER A 564 -11.86 8.50 -7.62
N TRP A 565 -11.88 9.48 -8.53
CA TRP A 565 -10.91 9.56 -9.62
C TRP A 565 -10.73 10.98 -10.17
N SER A 566 -9.61 11.19 -10.88
CA SER A 566 -9.35 12.36 -11.71
C SER A 566 -9.00 11.94 -13.13
N THR A 567 -9.44 12.70 -14.12
CA THR A 567 -9.12 12.46 -15.53
C THR A 567 -7.60 12.50 -15.79
N PRO A 568 -6.80 13.43 -15.20
CA PRO A 568 -5.34 13.40 -15.32
C PRO A 568 -4.66 12.11 -14.80
N ALA A 569 -5.17 11.51 -13.72
CA ALA A 569 -4.63 10.24 -13.21
C ALA A 569 -4.96 9.08 -14.16
N LEU A 570 -6.23 8.97 -14.59
CA LEU A 570 -6.68 7.95 -15.55
C LEU A 570 -5.91 8.05 -16.88
N VAL A 571 -5.68 9.26 -17.39
CA VAL A 571 -4.90 9.48 -18.62
C VAL A 571 -3.45 9.00 -18.46
N ARG A 572 -2.80 9.28 -17.31
CA ARG A 572 -1.43 8.80 -17.02
C ARG A 572 -1.37 7.28 -16.89
N GLU A 573 -2.37 6.64 -16.28
CA GLU A 573 -2.44 5.18 -16.18
C GLU A 573 -2.61 4.52 -17.56
N VAL A 574 -3.47 5.08 -18.42
CA VAL A 574 -3.77 4.53 -19.76
C VAL A 574 -2.60 4.70 -20.74
N LEU A 575 -1.75 5.71 -20.57
CA LEU A 575 -0.66 6.05 -21.50
C LEU A 575 0.75 5.74 -20.97
N GLY A 576 0.90 5.59 -19.66
CA GLY A 576 2.19 5.55 -18.97
C GLY A 576 2.83 6.94 -18.82
N ASP A 577 3.98 7.01 -18.15
CA ASP A 577 4.71 8.27 -18.01
C ASP A 577 5.24 8.79 -19.36
N PRO A 578 5.11 10.09 -19.65
CA PRO A 578 5.52 10.68 -20.92
C PRO A 578 7.04 10.58 -21.10
N GLY A 579 7.46 10.00 -22.24
CA GLY A 579 8.86 9.69 -22.49
C GLY A 579 9.69 10.93 -22.85
N ALA A 580 10.90 11.04 -22.31
CA ALA A 580 11.81 12.15 -22.56
C ALA A 580 12.31 12.19 -24.03
N GLY A 581 11.54 12.86 -24.90
CA GLY A 581 11.90 13.15 -26.28
C GLY A 581 10.85 14.02 -26.96
N GLU A 582 11.25 15.17 -27.50
CA GLU A 582 10.34 16.23 -27.98
C GLU A 582 9.34 15.74 -29.05
N GLY A 583 9.79 14.91 -30.00
CA GLY A 583 8.95 14.30 -31.02
C GLY A 583 8.03 13.16 -30.55
N LYS A 584 8.23 12.62 -29.34
CA LYS A 584 7.28 11.69 -28.70
C LYS A 584 6.24 12.46 -27.87
N ARG A 585 6.70 13.50 -27.17
CA ARG A 585 5.91 14.33 -26.27
C ARG A 585 4.65 14.91 -26.93
N THR A 586 4.74 15.42 -28.15
CA THR A 586 3.58 15.97 -28.89
C THR A 586 2.56 14.89 -29.31
N ALA A 587 3.00 13.66 -29.57
CA ALA A 587 2.12 12.53 -29.83
C ALA A 587 1.45 12.02 -28.54
N ASP A 588 2.22 11.90 -27.46
CA ASP A 588 1.73 11.56 -26.11
C ASP A 588 0.69 12.60 -25.64
N GLU A 589 0.93 13.91 -25.85
CA GLU A 589 0.01 15.01 -25.51
C GLU A 589 -1.28 14.98 -26.36
N ALA A 590 -1.19 14.72 -27.67
CA ALA A 590 -2.38 14.56 -28.53
C ALA A 590 -3.22 13.33 -28.14
N GLN A 591 -2.56 12.23 -27.76
CA GLN A 591 -3.22 11.01 -27.29
C GLN A 591 -3.84 11.21 -25.90
N ALA A 592 -3.18 11.96 -25.01
CA ALA A 592 -3.71 12.37 -23.71
C ALA A 592 -4.99 13.21 -23.85
N GLY A 593 -4.99 14.21 -24.73
CA GLY A 593 -6.18 15.00 -25.04
C GLY A 593 -7.34 14.16 -25.60
N ALA A 594 -7.04 13.15 -26.42
CA ALA A 594 -8.05 12.22 -26.94
C ALA A 594 -8.68 11.33 -25.84
N VAL A 595 -7.89 10.86 -24.87
CA VAL A 595 -8.38 10.07 -23.73
C VAL A 595 -9.17 10.94 -22.75
N ALA A 596 -8.70 12.15 -22.43
CA ALA A 596 -9.43 13.08 -21.55
C ALA A 596 -10.81 13.44 -22.12
N ASN A 597 -10.85 13.89 -23.39
CA ASN A 597 -12.10 14.19 -24.10
C ASN A 597 -13.03 12.97 -24.24
N PHE A 598 -12.49 11.75 -24.29
CA PHE A 598 -13.32 10.54 -24.21
C PHE A 598 -13.96 10.38 -22.83
N LEU A 599 -13.17 10.47 -21.75
CA LEU A 599 -13.64 10.25 -20.37
C LEU A 599 -14.69 11.29 -19.96
N ASP A 600 -14.46 12.56 -20.30
CA ASP A 600 -15.45 13.61 -20.13
C ASP A 600 -16.69 13.36 -20.97
N ARG A 601 -16.56 13.02 -22.26
CA ARG A 601 -17.74 12.76 -23.10
C ARG A 601 -18.58 11.60 -22.58
N VAL A 602 -17.96 10.52 -22.06
CA VAL A 602 -18.70 9.45 -21.38
C VAL A 602 -19.46 9.99 -20.18
N TYR A 603 -18.79 10.66 -19.24
CA TYR A 603 -19.48 11.21 -18.06
C TYR A 603 -20.62 12.18 -18.43
N TYR A 604 -20.39 13.08 -19.38
CA TYR A 604 -21.40 14.06 -19.79
C TYR A 604 -22.56 13.46 -20.58
N GLU A 605 -22.37 12.42 -21.39
CA GLU A 605 -23.47 11.74 -22.10
C GLU A 605 -24.34 10.89 -21.16
N ILE A 606 -23.76 10.31 -20.11
CA ILE A 606 -24.49 9.38 -19.23
C ILE A 606 -25.15 10.04 -18.01
N ARG A 607 -24.70 11.24 -17.60
CA ARG A 607 -25.05 11.87 -16.31
C ARG A 607 -26.55 11.79 -15.96
N ASN A 608 -26.85 11.22 -14.80
CA ASN A 608 -28.20 10.92 -14.35
C ASN A 608 -28.26 10.82 -12.81
N LEU A 609 -29.45 10.56 -12.25
CA LEU A 609 -29.66 10.45 -10.81
C LEU A 609 -29.26 9.10 -10.19
N GLY A 610 -29.01 8.05 -10.99
CA GLY A 610 -28.57 6.75 -10.50
C GLY A 610 -29.65 5.91 -9.83
N ILE A 611 -30.94 6.27 -9.96
CA ILE A 611 -32.06 5.58 -9.29
C ILE A 611 -32.59 4.42 -10.14
N GLN A 612 -32.81 4.63 -11.44
CA GLN A 612 -33.36 3.59 -12.32
C GLN A 612 -32.32 2.48 -12.57
N PRO A 613 -32.72 1.22 -12.83
CA PRO A 613 -31.76 0.15 -13.09
C PRO A 613 -30.83 0.44 -14.29
N ARG A 614 -31.37 0.99 -15.38
CA ARG A 614 -30.60 1.49 -16.53
C ARG A 614 -29.56 2.54 -16.13
N ASP A 615 -29.94 3.44 -15.24
CA ASP A 615 -29.12 4.56 -14.75
C ASP A 615 -28.00 4.06 -13.82
N ARG A 616 -28.29 3.07 -12.96
CA ARG A 616 -27.26 2.35 -12.19
C ARG A 616 -26.26 1.65 -13.10
N ALA A 617 -26.74 0.98 -14.14
CA ALA A 617 -25.90 0.21 -15.06
C ALA A 617 -24.92 1.11 -15.83
N ILE A 618 -25.39 2.26 -16.32
CA ILE A 618 -24.55 3.20 -17.09
C ILE A 618 -23.55 3.95 -16.20
N ASN A 619 -23.93 4.33 -14.97
CA ASN A 619 -23.03 4.97 -14.01
C ASN A 619 -21.93 4.01 -13.53
N TYR A 620 -22.28 2.75 -13.27
CA TYR A 620 -21.33 1.70 -12.92
C TYR A 620 -20.37 1.40 -14.06
N ALA A 621 -20.86 1.32 -15.31
CA ALA A 621 -20.02 1.09 -16.48
C ALA A 621 -18.94 2.18 -16.68
N ALA A 622 -19.26 3.44 -16.36
CA ALA A 622 -18.30 4.54 -16.42
C ALA A 622 -17.36 4.62 -15.21
N THR A 623 -17.81 4.21 -14.02
CA THR A 623 -16.92 4.03 -12.85
C THR A 623 -15.87 2.96 -13.15
N ASN A 624 -16.28 1.89 -13.84
CA ASN A 624 -15.39 0.85 -14.36
C ASN A 624 -14.64 1.24 -15.65
N ALA A 625 -14.29 2.51 -15.83
CA ALA A 625 -13.34 2.95 -16.86
C ALA A 625 -12.02 2.15 -16.82
N PHE A 626 -11.62 1.65 -15.64
CA PHE A 626 -10.49 0.75 -15.44
C PHE A 626 -10.62 -0.61 -16.16
N GLU A 627 -11.82 -1.21 -16.22
CA GLU A 627 -12.08 -2.41 -17.06
C GLU A 627 -12.12 -2.04 -18.55
N LEU A 628 -12.57 -0.84 -18.88
CA LEU A 628 -12.55 -0.29 -20.23
C LEU A 628 -11.12 0.09 -20.71
N ARG A 629 -10.07 -0.05 -19.90
CA ARG A 629 -8.67 0.15 -20.36
C ARG A 629 -8.33 -0.64 -21.62
N PHE A 630 -8.84 -1.88 -21.76
CA PHE A 630 -8.66 -2.68 -22.97
C PHE A 630 -9.38 -2.06 -24.17
N VAL A 631 -10.59 -1.52 -23.96
CA VAL A 631 -11.36 -0.79 -24.97
C VAL A 631 -10.58 0.45 -25.44
N TYR A 632 -9.90 1.17 -24.54
CA TYR A 632 -9.08 2.34 -24.88
C TYR A 632 -7.79 1.93 -25.60
N SER A 633 -7.02 0.99 -25.06
CA SER A 633 -5.79 0.50 -25.69
C SER A 633 -6.01 -0.23 -27.02
N ASP A 634 -7.23 -0.63 -27.36
CA ASP A 634 -7.61 -1.21 -28.66
C ASP A 634 -8.17 -0.14 -29.61
N SER A 635 -9.02 0.78 -29.13
CA SER A 635 -9.54 1.91 -29.95
C SER A 635 -8.47 2.93 -30.33
N LEU A 636 -7.49 3.22 -29.46
CA LEU A 636 -6.41 4.17 -29.74
C LEU A 636 -5.43 3.66 -30.82
N LYS A 637 -5.21 2.34 -30.91
CA LYS A 637 -4.34 1.74 -31.96
C LYS A 637 -4.89 1.94 -33.37
N ASP A 638 -6.22 1.87 -33.49
CA ASP A 638 -6.93 1.93 -34.76
C ASP A 638 -7.51 3.34 -35.05
N ASP A 639 -7.06 4.36 -34.28
CA ASP A 639 -7.52 5.75 -34.29
C ASP A 639 -9.05 5.92 -34.20
N LEU A 640 -9.73 5.01 -33.51
CA LEU A 640 -11.18 5.07 -33.33
C LEU A 640 -11.56 6.12 -32.28
N ARG A 641 -12.79 6.64 -32.37
CA ARG A 641 -13.42 7.54 -31.40
C ARG A 641 -14.82 7.04 -31.07
N LEU A 642 -15.35 7.41 -29.90
CA LEU A 642 -16.71 7.06 -29.48
C LEU A 642 -17.73 7.66 -30.47
N ASP A 643 -18.64 6.84 -30.99
CA ASP A 643 -19.81 7.27 -31.76
C ASP A 643 -20.99 7.49 -30.80
N ARG A 644 -21.38 6.44 -30.06
CA ARG A 644 -22.57 6.41 -29.19
C ARG A 644 -22.43 5.39 -28.04
N ILE A 645 -23.10 5.68 -26.93
CA ILE A 645 -23.35 4.76 -25.81
C ILE A 645 -24.82 4.30 -25.87
N ASP A 646 -25.05 2.99 -25.97
CA ASP A 646 -26.38 2.39 -25.86
C ASP A 646 -26.49 1.54 -24.59
N VAL A 647 -27.68 1.49 -23.98
CA VAL A 647 -27.95 0.64 -22.81
C VAL A 647 -29.31 -0.02 -22.97
N GLU A 648 -29.29 -1.35 -23.08
CA GLU A 648 -30.45 -2.22 -23.29
C GLU A 648 -30.54 -3.29 -22.20
N ARG A 649 -31.70 -3.93 -22.00
CA ARG A 649 -31.84 -4.97 -20.98
C ARG A 649 -31.30 -6.30 -21.52
N SER A 650 -30.37 -6.91 -20.78
CA SER A 650 -29.64 -8.09 -21.25
C SER A 650 -30.56 -9.33 -21.32
N PRO A 651 -30.58 -10.06 -22.45
CA PRO A 651 -31.36 -11.30 -22.56
C PRO A 651 -30.76 -12.43 -21.70
N SER A 652 -29.50 -12.32 -21.27
CA SER A 652 -28.81 -13.30 -20.42
C SER A 652 -28.82 -12.91 -18.94
N SER A 653 -30.01 -12.83 -18.34
CA SER A 653 -30.21 -12.66 -16.90
C SER A 653 -30.47 -14.01 -16.23
N ARG A 654 -29.97 -14.22 -15.00
CA ARG A 654 -30.42 -15.33 -14.13
C ARG A 654 -31.78 -14.97 -13.50
N PRO A 655 -32.60 -15.92 -13.04
CA PRO A 655 -33.78 -15.60 -12.24
C PRO A 655 -33.38 -14.80 -10.99
N GLY A 656 -33.91 -13.58 -10.86
CA GLY A 656 -33.57 -12.64 -9.77
C GLY A 656 -32.52 -11.57 -10.13
N SER A 657 -31.72 -11.77 -11.18
CA SER A 657 -30.84 -10.74 -11.74
C SER A 657 -31.61 -9.65 -12.49
N ASP A 658 -31.05 -8.45 -12.56
CA ASP A 658 -31.47 -7.42 -13.51
C ASP A 658 -30.25 -6.97 -14.32
N CYS A 659 -29.91 -7.76 -15.34
CA CYS A 659 -28.75 -7.50 -16.18
C CYS A 659 -29.08 -6.51 -17.30
N TRP A 660 -28.17 -5.57 -17.55
CA TRP A 660 -28.22 -4.59 -18.64
C TRP A 660 -26.95 -4.69 -19.48
N ASP A 661 -27.11 -4.70 -20.80
CA ASP A 661 -26.02 -4.67 -21.76
C ASP A 661 -25.72 -3.21 -22.11
N VAL A 662 -24.52 -2.74 -21.76
CA VAL A 662 -23.98 -1.41 -22.10
C VAL A 662 -23.07 -1.58 -23.31
N ASN A 663 -23.48 -1.04 -24.45
CA ASN A 663 -22.77 -1.12 -25.72
C ASN A 663 -22.09 0.22 -26.03
N LEU A 664 -20.76 0.22 -26.12
CA LEU A 664 -19.95 1.35 -26.56
C LEU A 664 -19.61 1.17 -28.04
N THR A 665 -20.16 2.02 -28.90
CA THR A 665 -19.92 1.99 -30.35
C THR A 665 -18.84 2.99 -30.71
N PHE A 666 -17.81 2.56 -31.44
CA PHE A 666 -16.69 3.38 -31.89
C PHE A 666 -16.60 3.41 -33.43
N PHE A 667 -16.09 4.51 -33.98
CA PHE A 667 -15.92 4.73 -35.42
C PHE A 667 -14.58 5.44 -35.73
N HIS A 668 -14.06 5.29 -36.95
CA HIS A 668 -12.88 6.05 -37.39
C HIS A 668 -13.30 7.45 -37.87
N PRO A 669 -12.76 8.56 -37.32
CA PRO A 669 -13.26 9.91 -37.59
C PRO A 669 -13.16 10.36 -39.06
N THR A 670 -12.10 9.93 -39.77
CA THR A 670 -11.82 10.28 -41.18
C THR A 670 -12.29 9.19 -42.15
N ARG A 671 -11.97 7.91 -41.90
CA ARG A 671 -12.28 6.76 -42.78
C ARG A 671 -13.64 6.11 -42.45
N ARG A 672 -14.70 6.93 -42.45
CA ARG A 672 -16.05 6.54 -41.95
C ARG A 672 -16.79 5.49 -42.78
N GLN A 673 -16.35 5.24 -44.01
CA GLN A 673 -16.97 4.27 -44.93
C GLN A 673 -16.05 3.06 -45.21
N ASP A 674 -14.74 3.20 -44.99
CA ASP A 674 -13.75 2.16 -45.26
C ASP A 674 -13.44 1.29 -44.04
N VAL A 675 -13.79 1.77 -42.84
CA VAL A 675 -13.51 1.11 -41.55
C VAL A 675 -14.82 0.86 -40.81
N ALA A 676 -15.07 -0.41 -40.48
CA ALA A 676 -16.24 -0.84 -39.72
C ALA A 676 -16.31 -0.15 -38.34
N ARG A 677 -17.53 0.03 -37.83
CA ARG A 677 -17.71 0.40 -36.42
C ARG A 677 -17.31 -0.76 -35.53
N ARG A 678 -16.62 -0.48 -34.42
CA ARG A 678 -16.32 -1.49 -33.40
C ARG A 678 -17.25 -1.30 -32.20
N VAL A 679 -17.98 -2.34 -31.83
CA VAL A 679 -18.87 -2.35 -30.67
C VAL A 679 -18.24 -3.16 -29.55
N TYR A 680 -18.17 -2.57 -28.37
CA TYR A 680 -17.75 -3.24 -27.14
C TYR A 680 -18.94 -3.32 -26.20
N ARG A 681 -19.22 -4.51 -25.67
CA ARG A 681 -20.33 -4.75 -24.73
C ARG A 681 -19.83 -5.18 -23.36
N LEU A 682 -20.28 -4.44 -22.36
CA LEU A 682 -20.25 -4.79 -20.94
C LEU A 682 -21.66 -5.27 -20.54
N THR A 683 -21.78 -6.39 -19.83
CA THR A 683 -23.05 -6.77 -19.18
C THR A 683 -22.93 -6.47 -17.69
N VAL A 684 -23.87 -5.72 -17.12
CA VAL A 684 -23.88 -5.28 -15.72
C VAL A 684 -25.14 -5.80 -15.05
N ASP A 685 -25.04 -6.53 -13.94
CA ASP A 685 -26.18 -6.86 -13.08
C ASP A 685 -26.33 -5.75 -12.02
N VAL A 686 -27.52 -5.14 -11.95
CA VAL A 686 -27.87 -4.06 -11.02
C VAL A 686 -28.95 -4.48 -10.01
N SER A 687 -29.15 -5.79 -9.80
CA SER A 687 -30.13 -6.30 -8.83
C SER A 687 -29.81 -5.94 -7.37
N ASP A 688 -28.54 -5.70 -7.06
CA ASP A 688 -28.04 -5.35 -5.71
C ASP A 688 -27.61 -3.86 -5.65
N VAL A 689 -27.36 -3.36 -4.44
CA VAL A 689 -26.86 -2.00 -4.13
C VAL A 689 -25.51 -1.73 -4.77
N LEU A 690 -24.65 -2.76 -4.83
CA LEU A 690 -23.38 -2.74 -5.54
C LEU A 690 -23.51 -3.55 -6.84
N PRO A 691 -23.58 -2.91 -8.02
CA PRO A 691 -23.65 -3.61 -9.29
C PRO A 691 -22.39 -4.44 -9.58
N VAL A 692 -22.52 -5.43 -10.45
CA VAL A 692 -21.42 -6.33 -10.83
C VAL A 692 -21.33 -6.58 -12.34
N THR A 693 -20.10 -6.57 -12.88
CA THR A 693 -19.82 -6.99 -14.26
C THR A 693 -20.01 -8.49 -14.43
N ILE A 694 -20.81 -8.90 -15.43
CA ILE A 694 -21.10 -10.31 -15.73
C ILE A 694 -20.25 -10.80 -16.91
N GLY A 695 -19.21 -11.56 -16.61
CA GLY A 695 -18.32 -12.18 -17.59
C GLY A 695 -17.22 -11.24 -18.09
N LYS A 696 -16.81 -11.39 -19.36
CA LYS A 696 -15.78 -10.57 -20.01
C LYS A 696 -16.43 -9.60 -21.00
N VAL A 697 -15.85 -8.41 -21.14
CA VAL A 697 -16.19 -7.45 -22.21
C VAL A 697 -16.10 -8.17 -23.56
N ARG A 698 -17.18 -8.10 -24.35
CA ARG A 698 -17.24 -8.68 -25.70
C ARG A 698 -16.95 -7.59 -26.72
N ARG A 699 -16.24 -7.90 -27.81
CA ARG A 699 -16.09 -6.99 -28.96
C ARG A 699 -16.51 -7.66 -30.26
N TRP A 700 -17.06 -6.89 -31.18
CA TRP A 700 -17.29 -7.27 -32.57
C TRP A 700 -17.30 -6.02 -33.46
N GLU A 701 -17.32 -6.23 -34.78
CA GLU A 701 -17.36 -5.16 -35.77
C GLU A 701 -18.71 -5.17 -36.50
N VAL A 702 -19.17 -3.98 -36.91
CA VAL A 702 -20.46 -3.71 -37.53
C VAL A 702 -20.22 -2.80 -38.73
N TYR A 703 -20.69 -3.23 -39.90
CA TYR A 703 -20.56 -2.53 -41.17
C TYR A 703 -21.82 -1.69 -41.43
#